data_AF-A0ABD3NPT1-F1
#
_entry.id   AF-A0ABD3NPT1-F1
#
_cell.length_a   1.000
_cell.length_b   1.000
_cell.length_c   1.000
_cell.angle_alpha   90.00
_cell.angle_beta   90.00
_cell.angle_gamma   90.00
#
_symmetry.space_group_name_H-M   'P 1'
#
loop_
_entity.id
_entity.type
_entity.pdbx_description
1 polymer ?
#
loop_
_entity_poly.entity_id
_entity_poly.type
_entity_poly.pdbx_seq_one_letter_code
_entity_poly.pdbx_strand_id
1 'polypeptide(L)'
;MTTNNISSSTAEPRIRTKEVTFLAGEVCLYSVVKRSAASLGWKLIDESASEKAKRNCHVIWVDRSFVNDKLFLSLQPWQRINHFPGMTNICRKTRLAQNLETMRAKFPKEFSFYPLTFILPQNFAAFKTLFTNGQSKQPLIIKPDGSAQGKGIFLTTRLEDVQNLQMSCVAQQYIKNPLLVDNKKFDLRIYLLVTSCNPLRLYLFRDGLVRMCTEEYHRPNTSNMADRCMHLTNYAVNKQSEKYERESGEDKSSHGSKRSISWLLSWLSEERGEQEANELWSKIGDICAMTVLSILPTLQREYASIWRDIDASDGAPEQSRCFEILGIDIMIDSNLRPHLIEVNHLPSWGTDSPLDDTIKSIVITQALRAINVKASDRSKFTHAAKRQSQLRLGEQTASNSETEDDAGSKQNVDAVDEHVSVAKRIQPNLFESNSAERKITAIYAKHAPEKLQKVPSLLKRFRGYEEWLVMKVQMKYKKSDSSSDECSSDESDCSSQEQEQAYAQHQMMYQEEERILEGYDRIYPPKGHGLISPSRFKEMEEYIAEVDYQQQRRLLCPLQQIRTNSDAIDNKATTDAQYHLNRADGWIGGNVHIRKNSQQPKIIAPPTQKQIESADRLSQGFSTGNISIAKTSLQQRKSRILNHDLIYDEINPFFHLTDRVSQARELSKEARRRAEMKLSRRSVAGIPLRVQMVDLGLEQSCLRLATKDKFYTKKKYQTR
;
A
#
# COMPACT_ATOMS: atom_id res chain seq x y z
N MET A 1 73.35 25.06 4.43
CA MET A 1 72.82 23.92 5.21
C MET A 1 71.65 24.42 6.02
N THR A 2 70.53 23.73 5.83
CA THR A 2 69.15 24.00 6.22
C THR A 2 68.93 24.24 7.72
N THR A 3 68.33 25.38 8.07
CA THR A 3 67.70 25.61 9.37
C THR A 3 66.24 25.14 9.31
N ASN A 4 65.94 24.06 10.03
CA ASN A 4 64.61 23.49 10.17
C ASN A 4 63.73 24.39 11.05
N ASN A 5 62.73 25.05 10.46
CA ASN A 5 61.59 25.60 11.18
C ASN A 5 60.52 24.51 11.32
N ILE A 6 60.36 23.99 12.53
CA ILE A 6 59.22 23.16 12.91
C ILE A 6 58.09 24.12 13.31
N SER A 7 57.21 24.45 12.38
CA SER A 7 55.94 25.11 12.69
C SER A 7 54.91 24.05 13.07
N SER A 8 54.61 23.94 14.37
CA SER A 8 53.46 23.18 14.87
C SER A 8 52.17 23.88 14.48
N SER A 9 51.55 23.48 13.35
CA SER A 9 50.17 23.88 13.05
C SER A 9 49.23 23.02 13.89
N THR A 10 48.78 23.56 15.02
CA THR A 10 47.57 23.09 15.70
C THR A 10 46.39 23.32 14.75
N ALA A 11 46.07 22.32 13.94
CA ALA A 11 44.84 22.31 13.17
C ALA A 11 43.67 22.28 14.15
N GLU A 12 42.97 23.40 14.30
CA GLU A 12 41.65 23.43 14.92
C GLU A 12 40.80 22.30 14.30
N PRO A 13 40.05 21.54 15.11
CA PRO A 13 39.18 20.51 14.56
C PRO A 13 38.15 21.21 13.67
N ARG A 14 38.31 21.07 12.34
CA ARG A 14 37.27 21.45 11.38
C ARG A 14 36.00 20.73 11.80
N ILE A 15 35.07 21.47 12.41
CA ILE A 15 33.70 21.02 12.63
C ILE A 15 33.17 20.75 11.22
N ARG A 16 33.20 19.49 10.79
CA ARG A 16 32.51 19.08 9.56
C ARG A 16 31.03 19.34 9.83
N THR A 17 30.53 20.47 9.33
CA THR A 17 29.11 20.71 9.21
C THR A 17 28.52 19.49 8.52
N LYS A 18 27.74 18.70 9.25
CA LYS A 18 27.07 17.54 8.66
C LYS A 18 26.05 18.14 7.68
N GLU A 19 26.20 17.81 6.41
CA GLU A 19 25.28 18.21 5.34
C GLU A 19 24.20 17.13 5.18
N VAL A 20 22.99 17.54 4.79
CA VAL A 20 21.98 16.59 4.32
C VAL A 20 22.46 16.05 2.97
N THR A 21 22.34 14.75 2.77
CA THR A 21 22.82 14.08 1.56
C THR A 21 21.65 13.49 0.78
N PHE A 22 21.60 13.79 -0.51
CA PHE A 22 20.52 13.43 -1.42
C PHE A 22 21.03 12.48 -2.49
N LEU A 23 20.39 11.32 -2.61
CA LEU A 23 20.65 10.35 -3.67
C LEU A 23 19.53 10.44 -4.70
N ALA A 24 19.86 10.99 -5.87
CA ALA A 24 19.03 10.79 -7.05
C ALA A 24 19.30 9.36 -7.55
N GLY A 25 18.29 8.49 -7.54
CA GLY A 25 18.43 7.11 -7.99
C GLY A 25 18.96 7.03 -9.42
N GLU A 26 19.55 5.90 -9.79
CA GLU A 26 20.32 5.70 -11.05
C GLU A 26 19.54 6.02 -12.34
N VAL A 27 18.23 6.21 -12.27
CA VAL A 27 17.35 6.47 -13.44
C VAL A 27 16.72 7.88 -13.37
N CYS A 28 17.05 8.68 -12.35
CA CYS A 28 16.61 10.07 -12.26
C CYS A 28 17.38 10.95 -13.27
N LEU A 29 16.76 11.15 -14.43
CA LEU A 29 17.30 11.95 -15.54
C LEU A 29 16.93 13.43 -15.44
N TYR A 30 16.10 13.83 -14.47
CA TYR A 30 15.55 15.17 -14.40
C TYR A 30 16.49 16.14 -13.66
N SER A 31 17.06 17.09 -14.40
CA SER A 31 17.99 18.09 -13.84
C SER A 31 17.34 18.95 -12.75
N VAL A 32 16.03 19.24 -12.87
CA VAL A 32 15.27 20.04 -11.90
C VAL A 32 15.25 19.40 -10.51
N VAL A 33 15.20 18.07 -10.42
CA VAL A 33 15.23 17.35 -9.13
C VAL A 33 16.57 17.58 -8.43
N LYS A 34 17.68 17.40 -9.17
CA LYS A 34 19.04 17.59 -8.65
C LYS A 34 19.30 19.05 -8.28
N ARG A 35 18.85 20.01 -9.11
CA ARG A 35 18.93 21.45 -8.83
C ARG A 35 18.12 21.85 -7.60
N SER A 36 16.93 21.29 -7.42
CA SER A 36 16.06 21.56 -6.26
C SER A 36 16.70 21.08 -4.95
N ALA A 37 17.34 19.91 -4.95
CA ALA A 37 18.10 19.46 -3.78
C ALA A 37 19.34 20.36 -3.52
N ALA A 38 20.08 20.70 -4.58
CA ALA A 38 21.26 21.55 -4.47
C ALA A 38 20.95 22.98 -3.97
N SER A 39 19.80 23.55 -4.35
CA SER A 39 19.36 24.87 -3.89
C SER A 39 19.04 24.91 -2.39
N LEU A 40 18.79 23.75 -1.77
CA LEU A 40 18.65 23.59 -0.31
C LEU A 40 20.00 23.42 0.41
N GLY A 41 21.12 23.50 -0.33
CA GLY A 41 22.46 23.23 0.20
C GLY A 41 22.71 21.74 0.48
N TRP A 42 21.92 20.83 -0.11
CA TRP A 42 22.09 19.40 0.10
C TRP A 42 23.18 18.84 -0.81
N LYS A 43 23.99 17.94 -0.25
CA LYS A 43 25.05 17.26 -0.97
C LYS A 43 24.48 16.15 -1.84
N LEU A 44 24.63 16.29 -3.16
CA LEU A 44 24.29 15.24 -4.10
C LEU A 44 25.27 14.06 -3.98
N ILE A 45 24.73 12.85 -3.88
CA ILE A 45 25.48 11.61 -3.95
C ILE A 45 25.40 11.13 -5.40
N ASP A 46 26.55 11.05 -6.05
CA ASP A 46 26.67 10.54 -7.41
C ASP A 46 26.74 9.00 -7.44
N GLU A 47 26.53 8.41 -8.61
CA GLU A 47 26.58 6.97 -8.85
C GLU A 47 27.94 6.34 -8.58
N SER A 48 29.03 7.07 -8.79
CA SER A 48 30.42 6.68 -8.49
C SER A 48 30.73 6.68 -6.99
N ALA A 49 29.85 7.25 -6.16
CA ALA A 49 30.03 7.24 -4.72
C ALA A 49 30.00 5.82 -4.14
N SER A 50 30.78 5.59 -3.08
CA SER A 50 30.83 4.29 -2.41
C SER A 50 29.44 3.78 -2.00
N GLU A 51 29.24 2.47 -2.03
CA GLU A 51 28.01 1.83 -1.54
C GLU A 51 27.66 2.21 -0.09
N LYS A 52 28.67 2.51 0.72
CA LYS A 52 28.49 3.04 2.08
C LYS A 52 27.86 4.43 2.06
N ALA A 53 28.23 5.31 1.13
CA ALA A 53 27.64 6.64 1.00
C ALA A 53 26.18 6.55 0.55
N LYS A 54 25.90 5.73 -0.48
CA LYS A 54 24.54 5.49 -0.98
C LYS A 54 23.61 4.94 0.10
N ARG A 55 24.03 3.91 0.84
CA ARG A 55 23.25 3.33 1.96
C ARG A 55 23.00 4.28 3.13
N ASN A 56 23.86 5.27 3.32
CA ASN A 56 23.79 6.19 4.45
C ASN A 56 23.25 7.57 4.09
N CYS A 57 22.73 7.74 2.88
CA CYS A 57 22.11 8.99 2.47
C CYS A 57 20.87 9.30 3.33
N HIS A 58 20.42 10.55 3.31
CA HIS A 58 19.25 10.97 4.08
C HIS A 58 17.98 10.88 3.24
N VAL A 59 18.07 11.26 1.96
CA VAL A 59 16.93 11.27 1.04
C VAL A 59 17.27 10.45 -0.20
N ILE A 60 16.35 9.58 -0.60
CA ILE A 60 16.42 8.77 -1.81
C ILE A 60 15.28 9.18 -2.72
N TRP A 61 15.62 9.65 -3.91
CA TRP A 61 14.66 9.96 -4.96
C TRP A 61 14.68 8.87 -6.02
N VAL A 62 13.54 8.27 -6.32
CA VAL A 62 13.37 7.20 -7.30
C VAL A 62 12.42 7.67 -8.39
N ASP A 63 12.82 7.52 -9.65
CA ASP A 63 11.97 7.79 -10.82
C ASP A 63 11.75 6.49 -11.61
N ARG A 64 11.19 5.46 -10.96
CA ARG A 64 10.91 4.16 -11.61
C ARG A 64 9.49 3.71 -11.34
N SER A 65 8.84 3.14 -12.35
CA SER A 65 7.42 2.72 -12.31
C SER A 65 7.10 1.70 -11.21
N PHE A 66 8.11 0.94 -10.77
CA PHE A 66 8.04 -0.02 -9.69
C PHE A 66 9.16 0.21 -8.69
N VAL A 67 8.78 0.49 -7.44
CA VAL A 67 9.69 0.50 -6.30
C VAL A 67 9.61 -0.87 -5.64
N ASN A 68 10.74 -1.57 -5.60
CA ASN A 68 10.81 -2.93 -5.05
C ASN A 68 10.65 -2.90 -3.52
N ASP A 69 9.84 -3.80 -2.96
CA ASP A 69 9.69 -4.03 -1.52
C ASP A 69 11.03 -4.14 -0.79
N LYS A 70 12.05 -4.72 -1.44
CA LYS A 70 13.42 -4.80 -0.91
C LYS A 70 14.02 -3.43 -0.62
N LEU A 71 13.72 -2.41 -1.42
CA LEU A 71 14.20 -1.05 -1.18
C LEU A 71 13.55 -0.50 0.09
N PHE A 72 12.22 -0.58 0.19
CA PHE A 72 11.49 -0.13 1.38
C PHE A 72 11.98 -0.83 2.66
N LEU A 73 12.15 -2.16 2.63
CA LEU A 73 12.68 -2.96 3.74
C LEU A 73 14.13 -2.61 4.11
N SER A 74 14.90 -2.04 3.19
CA SER A 74 16.29 -1.63 3.43
C SER A 74 16.41 -0.24 4.05
N LEU A 75 15.35 0.58 3.98
CA LEU A 75 15.37 1.95 4.48
C LEU A 75 15.60 1.99 5.98
N GLN A 76 16.51 2.86 6.38
CA GLN A 76 16.79 3.14 7.78
C GLN A 76 15.85 4.21 8.32
N PRO A 77 15.60 4.27 9.64
CA PRO A 77 14.60 5.20 10.22
C PRO A 77 14.82 6.68 9.96
N TRP A 78 16.07 7.11 9.78
CA TRP A 78 16.40 8.50 9.45
C TRP A 78 16.26 8.83 7.96
N GLN A 79 15.95 7.86 7.11
CA GLN A 79 15.87 8.05 5.66
C GLN A 79 14.47 8.43 5.20
N ARG A 80 14.41 9.13 4.07
CA ARG A 80 13.17 9.47 3.37
C ARG A 80 13.21 8.99 1.92
N ILE A 81 12.08 8.52 1.42
CA ILE A 81 11.87 8.14 0.02
C ILE A 81 10.64 8.84 -0.57
N ASN A 82 10.68 9.17 -1.86
CA ASN A 82 9.63 9.89 -2.58
C ASN A 82 8.46 9.00 -3.06
N HIS A 83 8.20 7.86 -2.42
CA HIS A 83 7.08 6.97 -2.75
C HIS A 83 6.50 6.30 -1.51
N PHE A 84 5.18 6.09 -1.49
CA PHE A 84 4.53 5.20 -0.53
C PHE A 84 4.34 3.79 -1.09
N PRO A 85 4.54 2.74 -0.27
CA PRO A 85 4.07 1.41 -0.61
C PRO A 85 2.53 1.45 -0.72
N GLY A 86 1.98 0.91 -1.81
CA GLY A 86 0.53 0.85 -2.04
C GLY A 86 -0.07 1.99 -2.84
N MET A 87 0.67 3.04 -3.17
CA MET A 87 0.16 4.17 -3.96
C MET A 87 -0.29 3.78 -5.38
N THR A 88 0.26 2.68 -5.92
CA THR A 88 -0.16 2.11 -7.21
C THR A 88 -1.65 1.74 -7.29
N ASN A 89 -2.33 1.59 -6.14
CA ASN A 89 -3.77 1.33 -6.08
C ASN A 89 -4.63 2.50 -6.61
N ILE A 90 -4.11 3.73 -6.66
CA ILE A 90 -4.77 4.84 -7.38
C ILE A 90 -4.03 5.27 -8.65
N CYS A 91 -2.77 4.87 -8.81
CA CYS A 91 -1.97 5.31 -9.97
C CYS A 91 -2.08 4.39 -11.20
N ARG A 92 -2.65 3.19 -11.06
CA ARG A 92 -3.02 2.33 -12.20
C ARG A 92 -4.48 2.52 -12.57
N LYS A 93 -4.78 2.69 -13.85
CA LYS A 93 -6.13 3.04 -14.36
C LYS A 93 -7.19 2.05 -13.88
N THR A 94 -6.91 0.75 -13.96
CA THR A 94 -7.82 -0.30 -13.52
C THR A 94 -8.02 -0.33 -12.00
N ARG A 95 -6.96 -0.09 -11.21
CA ARG A 95 -7.03 -0.03 -9.75
C ARG A 95 -7.76 1.23 -9.27
N LEU A 96 -7.48 2.38 -9.88
CA LEU A 96 -8.20 3.63 -9.65
C LEU A 96 -9.69 3.44 -9.89
N ALA A 97 -10.05 2.88 -11.06
CA ALA A 97 -11.44 2.58 -11.37
C ALA A 97 -12.05 1.63 -10.33
N GLN A 98 -11.35 0.57 -9.94
CA GLN A 98 -11.85 -0.39 -8.95
C GLN A 98 -12.16 0.29 -7.60
N ASN A 99 -11.24 1.12 -7.09
CA ASN A 99 -11.37 1.76 -5.79
C ASN A 99 -12.43 2.86 -5.79
N LEU A 100 -12.46 3.71 -6.82
CA LEU A 100 -13.47 4.76 -6.94
C LEU A 100 -14.87 4.21 -7.20
N GLU A 101 -15.00 3.15 -8.00
CA GLU A 101 -16.30 2.49 -8.23
C GLU A 101 -16.83 1.79 -6.96
N THR A 102 -15.93 1.25 -6.13
CA THR A 102 -16.29 0.70 -4.81
C THR A 102 -16.86 1.79 -3.90
N MET A 103 -16.20 2.96 -3.84
CA MET A 103 -16.71 4.09 -3.07
C MET A 103 -18.03 4.62 -3.64
N ARG A 104 -18.14 4.76 -4.97
CA ARG A 104 -19.33 5.25 -5.67
C ARG A 104 -20.56 4.38 -5.46
N ALA A 105 -20.39 3.07 -5.28
CA ALA A 105 -21.51 2.17 -4.98
C ALA A 105 -22.23 2.54 -3.68
N LYS A 106 -21.51 3.06 -2.68
CA LYS A 106 -22.07 3.51 -1.40
C LYS A 106 -22.35 5.03 -1.37
N PHE A 107 -21.50 5.83 -2.02
CA PHE A 107 -21.51 7.28 -2.01
C PHE A 107 -21.61 7.86 -3.44
N PRO A 108 -22.71 7.63 -4.16
CA PRO A 108 -22.81 7.95 -5.58
C PRO A 108 -22.77 9.45 -5.90
N LYS A 109 -23.18 10.31 -4.95
CA LYS A 109 -23.18 11.77 -5.15
C LYS A 109 -21.77 12.32 -4.99
N GLU A 110 -21.07 11.91 -3.94
CA GLU A 110 -19.73 12.36 -3.57
C GLU A 110 -18.69 11.88 -4.57
N PHE A 111 -18.83 10.66 -5.13
CA PHE A 111 -17.93 10.11 -6.15
C PHE A 111 -18.42 10.31 -7.59
N SER A 112 -19.31 11.28 -7.82
CA SER A 112 -19.79 11.63 -9.17
C SER A 112 -18.74 12.37 -10.03
N PHE A 113 -17.63 12.80 -9.42
CA PHE A 113 -16.50 13.42 -10.10
C PHE A 113 -15.67 12.45 -10.96
N TYR A 114 -15.89 11.14 -10.83
CA TYR A 114 -15.21 10.16 -11.66
C TYR A 114 -16.17 9.66 -12.76
N PRO A 115 -15.87 9.87 -14.05
CA PRO A 115 -16.75 9.42 -15.12
C PRO A 115 -16.97 7.91 -15.02
N LEU A 116 -18.19 7.46 -15.32
CA LEU A 116 -18.57 6.04 -15.27
C LEU A 116 -17.53 5.18 -16.01
N THR A 117 -16.90 4.25 -15.29
CA THR A 117 -15.78 3.48 -15.80
C THR A 117 -16.00 1.99 -15.61
N PHE A 118 -15.70 1.21 -16.65
CA PHE A 118 -15.72 -0.24 -16.65
C PHE A 118 -14.31 -0.79 -16.82
N ILE A 119 -13.94 -1.75 -16.00
CA ILE A 119 -12.67 -2.47 -16.11
C ILE A 119 -12.90 -3.66 -17.04
N LEU A 120 -12.18 -3.74 -18.15
CA LEU A 120 -12.33 -4.82 -19.13
C LEU A 120 -11.14 -5.78 -19.07
N PRO A 121 -11.38 -7.11 -19.17
CA PRO A 121 -12.66 -7.78 -19.48
C PRO A 121 -13.61 -8.02 -18.28
N GLN A 122 -13.21 -7.67 -17.05
CA GLN A 122 -13.91 -8.01 -15.81
C GLN A 122 -15.37 -7.56 -15.76
N ASN A 123 -15.67 -6.37 -16.27
CA ASN A 123 -17.00 -5.76 -16.28
C ASN A 123 -17.65 -5.81 -17.68
N PHE A 124 -17.18 -6.68 -18.58
CA PHE A 124 -17.67 -6.71 -19.97
C PHE A 124 -19.18 -6.94 -20.07
N ALA A 125 -19.76 -7.79 -19.20
CA ALA A 125 -21.19 -8.04 -19.18
C ALA A 125 -22.00 -6.77 -18.87
N ALA A 126 -21.60 -6.01 -17.84
CA ALA A 126 -22.23 -4.74 -17.48
C ALA A 126 -21.97 -3.67 -18.55
N PHE A 127 -20.75 -3.61 -19.07
CA PHE A 127 -20.35 -2.69 -20.16
C PHE A 127 -21.21 -2.89 -21.41
N LYS A 128 -21.46 -4.14 -21.80
CA LYS A 128 -22.29 -4.50 -22.96
C LYS A 128 -23.72 -3.95 -22.87
N THR A 129 -24.25 -3.73 -21.66
CA THR A 129 -25.59 -3.17 -21.47
C THR A 129 -25.73 -1.72 -21.95
N LEU A 130 -24.61 -1.00 -22.13
CA LEU A 130 -24.62 0.36 -22.69
C LEU A 130 -24.96 0.41 -24.18
N PHE A 131 -24.90 -0.73 -24.88
CA PHE A 131 -25.04 -0.81 -26.32
C PHE A 131 -26.42 -1.34 -26.70
N THR A 132 -27.12 -0.62 -27.57
CA THR A 132 -28.35 -1.06 -28.24
C THR A 132 -28.03 -1.28 -29.71
N ASN A 133 -28.31 -2.47 -30.26
CA ASN A 133 -27.93 -2.84 -31.63
C ASN A 133 -26.43 -2.63 -31.94
N GLY A 134 -25.57 -2.88 -30.95
CA GLY A 134 -24.12 -2.73 -31.09
C GLY A 134 -23.60 -1.28 -31.01
N GLN A 135 -24.48 -0.29 -30.80
CA GLN A 135 -24.11 1.12 -30.68
C GLN A 135 -24.46 1.69 -29.29
N SER A 136 -23.54 2.46 -28.72
CA SER A 136 -23.74 3.22 -27.49
C SER A 136 -24.29 4.61 -27.81
N LYS A 137 -25.20 5.10 -26.97
CA LYS A 137 -25.74 6.46 -27.06
C LYS A 137 -24.72 7.54 -26.71
N GLN A 138 -23.65 7.18 -26.00
CA GLN A 138 -22.63 8.11 -25.55
C GLN A 138 -21.25 7.66 -26.05
N PRO A 139 -20.37 8.59 -26.44
CA PRO A 139 -18.99 8.27 -26.75
C PRO A 139 -18.28 7.71 -25.52
N LEU A 140 -17.47 6.68 -25.74
CA LEU A 140 -16.63 6.04 -24.75
C LEU A 140 -15.17 6.26 -25.12
N ILE A 141 -14.32 6.42 -24.11
CA ILE A 141 -12.86 6.45 -24.27
C ILE A 141 -12.26 5.17 -23.71
N ILE A 142 -11.51 4.45 -24.55
CA ILE A 142 -10.81 3.23 -24.17
C ILE A 142 -9.36 3.57 -23.84
N LYS A 143 -8.89 3.17 -22.66
CA LYS A 143 -7.54 3.44 -22.19
C LYS A 143 -6.87 2.14 -21.71
N PRO A 144 -5.77 1.68 -22.34
CA PRO A 144 -5.03 0.51 -21.85
C PRO A 144 -4.41 0.76 -20.47
N ASP A 145 -4.40 -0.26 -19.60
CA ASP A 145 -3.97 -0.12 -18.20
C ASP A 145 -2.47 0.20 -18.04
N GLY A 146 -1.61 -0.45 -18.85
CA GLY A 146 -0.16 -0.29 -18.80
C GLY A 146 0.42 0.78 -19.74
N SER A 147 -0.43 1.55 -20.43
CA SER A 147 0.01 2.56 -21.39
C SER A 147 0.03 3.96 -20.79
N ALA A 148 0.94 4.79 -21.31
CA ALA A 148 1.12 6.20 -20.96
C ALA A 148 1.22 7.06 -22.23
N GLN A 149 1.23 8.40 -22.05
CA GLN A 149 1.44 9.37 -23.14
C GLN A 149 0.40 9.31 -24.28
N GLY A 150 -0.80 8.80 -24.00
CA GLY A 150 -1.88 8.68 -24.98
C GLY A 150 -1.78 7.49 -25.94
N LYS A 151 -0.79 6.60 -25.80
CA LYS A 151 -0.64 5.43 -26.70
C LYS A 151 -1.78 4.43 -26.49
N GLY A 152 -2.38 3.97 -27.59
CA GLY A 152 -3.50 3.00 -27.57
C GLY A 152 -4.84 3.55 -27.06
N ILE A 153 -4.94 4.86 -26.80
CA ILE A 153 -6.21 5.52 -26.45
C ILE A 153 -6.99 5.82 -27.72
N PHE A 154 -8.28 5.47 -27.73
CA PHE A 154 -9.20 5.80 -28.82
C PHE A 154 -10.63 6.03 -28.29
N LEU A 155 -11.44 6.75 -29.09
CA LEU A 155 -12.87 6.93 -28.85
C LEU A 155 -13.67 5.93 -29.67
N THR A 156 -14.79 5.48 -29.12
CA THR A 156 -15.73 4.61 -29.85
C THR A 156 -17.16 4.75 -29.33
N THR A 157 -18.11 4.47 -30.20
CA THR A 157 -19.52 4.22 -29.88
C THR A 157 -19.95 2.80 -30.26
N ARG A 158 -19.05 1.97 -30.81
CA ARG A 158 -19.39 0.65 -31.35
C ARG A 158 -18.82 -0.46 -30.47
N LEU A 159 -19.65 -1.46 -30.19
CA LEU A 159 -19.23 -2.60 -29.36
C LEU A 159 -18.13 -3.43 -30.04
N GLU A 160 -18.15 -3.49 -31.38
CA GLU A 160 -17.20 -4.27 -32.17
C GLU A 160 -15.74 -3.83 -32.01
N ASP A 161 -15.51 -2.54 -31.74
CA ASP A 161 -14.18 -1.96 -31.52
C ASP A 161 -13.55 -2.45 -30.19
N VAL A 162 -14.37 -2.95 -29.26
CA VAL A 162 -13.97 -3.29 -27.89
C VAL A 162 -14.10 -4.78 -27.59
N GLN A 163 -15.04 -5.49 -28.22
CA GLN A 163 -15.36 -6.90 -27.90
C GLN A 163 -14.19 -7.89 -28.05
N ASN A 164 -13.23 -7.57 -28.91
CA ASN A 164 -12.08 -8.43 -29.23
C ASN A 164 -10.78 -7.97 -28.56
N LEU A 165 -10.82 -6.97 -27.67
CA LEU A 165 -9.64 -6.52 -26.97
C LEU A 165 -9.18 -7.60 -25.98
N GLN A 166 -8.00 -8.17 -26.24
CA GLN A 166 -7.36 -9.13 -25.34
C GLN A 166 -6.60 -8.47 -24.18
N MET A 167 -6.37 -7.16 -24.26
CA MET A 167 -5.62 -6.40 -23.27
C MET A 167 -6.51 -5.86 -22.13
N SER A 168 -5.94 -5.79 -20.93
CA SER A 168 -6.57 -5.12 -19.79
C SER A 168 -6.67 -3.62 -20.06
N CYS A 169 -7.88 -3.07 -19.99
CA CYS A 169 -8.14 -1.67 -20.23
C CYS A 169 -9.30 -1.15 -19.38
N VAL A 170 -9.45 0.17 -19.34
CA VAL A 170 -10.64 0.82 -18.83
C VAL A 170 -11.44 1.40 -19.99
N ALA A 171 -12.75 1.14 -20.00
CA ALA A 171 -13.71 1.79 -20.86
C ALA A 171 -14.47 2.82 -20.03
N GLN A 172 -14.27 4.10 -20.33
CA GLN A 172 -14.78 5.21 -19.52
C GLN A 172 -15.72 6.08 -20.36
N GLN A 173 -16.77 6.62 -19.73
CA GLN A 173 -17.64 7.59 -20.37
C GLN A 173 -16.85 8.85 -20.75
N TYR A 174 -16.95 9.29 -22.00
CA TYR A 174 -16.23 10.46 -22.46
C TYR A 174 -16.95 11.76 -22.08
N ILE A 175 -16.18 12.73 -21.57
CA ILE A 175 -16.66 14.09 -21.26
C ILE A 175 -16.80 14.85 -22.58
N LYS A 176 -18.01 14.80 -23.16
CA LYS A 176 -18.34 15.37 -24.48
C LYS A 176 -18.60 16.89 -24.48
N ASN A 177 -18.71 17.50 -23.30
CA ASN A 177 -18.94 18.93 -23.10
C ASN A 177 -17.87 19.49 -22.16
N PRO A 178 -16.58 19.47 -22.53
CA PRO A 178 -15.55 20.10 -21.73
C PRO A 178 -15.74 21.62 -21.69
N LEU A 179 -15.25 22.27 -20.64
CA LEU A 179 -14.96 23.69 -20.67
C LEU A 179 -13.88 23.93 -21.74
N LEU A 180 -14.05 25.00 -22.52
CA LEU A 180 -13.14 25.35 -23.61
C LEU A 180 -12.47 26.68 -23.30
N VAL A 181 -11.20 26.79 -23.69
CA VAL A 181 -10.43 28.03 -23.73
C VAL A 181 -9.95 28.16 -25.16
N ASP A 182 -10.19 29.31 -25.79
CA ASP A 182 -9.88 29.56 -27.21
C ASP A 182 -10.45 28.46 -28.14
N ASN A 183 -11.68 28.01 -27.85
CA ASN A 183 -12.36 26.88 -28.51
C ASN A 183 -11.62 25.53 -28.44
N LYS A 184 -10.53 25.43 -27.69
CA LYS A 184 -9.71 24.22 -27.56
C LYS A 184 -10.02 23.51 -26.24
N LYS A 185 -10.01 22.18 -26.29
CA LYS A 185 -10.13 21.33 -25.10
C LYS A 185 -8.84 21.39 -24.29
N PHE A 186 -8.94 21.31 -22.96
CA PHE A 186 -7.76 21.23 -22.09
C PHE A 186 -7.99 20.30 -20.90
N ASP A 187 -6.90 19.97 -20.22
CA ASP A 187 -6.92 19.34 -18.90
C ASP A 187 -5.95 20.06 -17.95
N LEU A 188 -6.11 19.81 -16.66
CA LEU A 188 -5.26 20.31 -15.59
C LEU A 188 -4.35 19.21 -15.08
N ARG A 189 -3.04 19.47 -15.09
CA ARG A 189 -2.05 18.75 -14.29
C ARG A 189 -1.84 19.50 -12.99
N ILE A 190 -2.35 18.93 -11.91
CA ILE A 190 -2.22 19.47 -10.55
C ILE A 190 -1.22 18.61 -9.77
N TYR A 191 -0.49 19.22 -8.83
CA TYR A 191 0.48 18.53 -7.99
C TYR A 191 -0.06 18.38 -6.55
N LEU A 192 -0.26 17.14 -6.12
CA LEU A 192 -0.68 16.79 -4.76
C LEU A 192 0.50 16.20 -3.99
N LEU A 193 0.88 16.83 -2.87
CA LEU A 193 1.91 16.33 -1.98
C LEU A 193 1.28 15.55 -0.83
N VAL A 194 1.73 14.30 -0.66
CA VAL A 194 1.44 13.44 0.49
C VAL A 194 2.68 13.39 1.37
N THR A 195 2.63 13.91 2.59
CA THR A 195 3.79 13.90 3.51
C THR A 195 3.68 12.83 4.60
N SER A 196 2.51 12.23 4.80
CA SER A 196 2.31 11.06 5.67
C SER A 196 0.97 10.40 5.34
N CYS A 197 0.87 9.09 5.60
CA CYS A 197 -0.39 8.34 5.56
C CYS A 197 -0.94 8.04 6.99
N ASN A 198 -0.14 8.27 8.03
CA ASN A 198 -0.55 8.08 9.43
C ASN A 198 0.22 9.05 10.36
N PRO A 199 -0.41 10.13 10.86
CA PRO A 199 -1.69 10.67 10.40
C PRO A 199 -1.62 11.05 8.91
N LEU A 200 -2.73 10.98 8.18
CA LEU A 200 -2.78 11.40 6.78
C LEU A 200 -2.54 12.91 6.68
N ARG A 201 -1.68 13.35 5.74
CA ARG A 201 -1.39 14.77 5.50
C ARG A 201 -1.29 15.04 4.00
N LEU A 202 -2.14 15.93 3.51
CA LEU A 202 -2.33 16.22 2.09
C LEU A 202 -2.28 17.72 1.81
N TYR A 203 -1.45 18.10 0.85
CA TYR A 203 -1.23 19.49 0.44
C TYR A 203 -1.36 19.61 -1.08
N LEU A 204 -2.27 20.47 -1.53
CA LEU A 204 -2.54 20.72 -2.94
C LEU A 204 -1.78 21.97 -3.39
N PHE A 205 -0.88 21.85 -4.37
CA PHE A 205 -0.18 23.02 -4.88
C PHE A 205 -1.15 23.94 -5.63
N ARG A 206 -1.22 25.23 -5.26
CA ARG A 206 -2.13 26.25 -5.82
C ARG A 206 -1.66 26.81 -7.16
N ASP A 207 -1.02 25.96 -7.96
CA ASP A 207 -0.72 26.17 -9.36
C ASP A 207 -0.46 24.79 -10.02
N GLY A 208 -0.18 24.78 -11.32
CA GLY A 208 0.06 23.58 -12.09
C GLY A 208 0.04 23.89 -13.58
N LEU A 209 -0.18 22.88 -14.41
CA LEU A 209 -0.15 23.06 -15.86
C LEU A 209 -1.54 22.86 -16.46
N VAL A 210 -2.02 23.88 -17.16
CA VAL A 210 -3.12 23.76 -18.11
C VAL A 210 -2.54 23.25 -19.43
N ARG A 211 -3.03 22.11 -19.91
CA ARG A 211 -2.53 21.45 -21.12
C ARG A 211 -3.60 21.49 -22.19
N MET A 212 -3.38 22.30 -23.22
CA MET A 212 -4.36 22.49 -24.28
C MET A 212 -4.13 21.51 -25.43
N CYS A 213 -5.24 21.10 -26.05
CA CYS A 213 -5.25 20.54 -27.40
C CYS A 213 -4.78 21.59 -28.40
N THR A 214 -4.37 21.14 -29.59
CA THR A 214 -3.90 22.02 -30.67
C THR A 214 -4.97 22.27 -31.74
N GLU A 215 -5.96 21.39 -31.82
CA GLU A 215 -7.13 21.55 -32.69
C GLU A 215 -8.34 22.07 -31.91
N GLU A 216 -9.19 22.84 -32.59
CA GLU A 216 -10.46 23.31 -32.03
C GLU A 216 -11.38 22.13 -31.72
N TYR A 217 -12.08 22.23 -30.58
CA TYR A 217 -12.90 21.14 -30.11
C TYR A 217 -14.27 21.12 -30.78
N HIS A 218 -14.60 19.99 -31.39
CA HIS A 218 -15.96 19.65 -31.76
C HIS A 218 -16.44 18.42 -31.01
N ARG A 219 -17.77 18.33 -30.78
CA ARG A 219 -18.35 17.14 -30.14
C ARG A 219 -18.02 15.88 -30.95
N PRO A 220 -17.71 14.75 -30.28
CA PRO A 220 -17.37 13.52 -30.96
C PRO A 220 -18.48 13.03 -31.91
N ASN A 221 -18.10 12.70 -33.13
CA ASN A 221 -18.91 12.11 -34.19
C ASN A 221 -18.04 11.15 -35.01
N THR A 222 -18.63 10.51 -36.03
CA THR A 222 -17.92 9.50 -36.84
C THR A 222 -16.74 10.06 -37.64
N SER A 223 -16.69 11.35 -37.96
CA SER A 223 -15.61 11.95 -38.75
C SER A 223 -14.45 12.48 -37.89
N ASN A 224 -14.69 12.88 -36.64
CA ASN A 224 -13.65 13.49 -35.79
C ASN A 224 -13.12 12.61 -34.65
N MET A 225 -13.76 11.48 -34.32
CA MET A 225 -13.33 10.63 -33.19
C MET A 225 -11.89 10.09 -33.28
N ALA A 226 -11.34 10.01 -34.49
CA ALA A 226 -9.96 9.60 -34.74
C ALA A 226 -8.94 10.75 -34.56
N ASP A 227 -9.40 12.00 -34.49
CA ASP A 227 -8.53 13.16 -34.30
C ASP A 227 -8.00 13.21 -32.86
N ARG A 228 -6.73 12.84 -32.74
CA ARG A 228 -6.01 12.77 -31.47
C ARG A 228 -5.69 14.17 -30.93
N CYS A 229 -5.38 15.13 -31.78
CA CYS A 229 -4.99 16.49 -31.41
C CYS A 229 -6.19 17.33 -30.96
N MET A 230 -7.42 16.93 -31.33
CA MET A 230 -8.67 17.49 -30.82
C MET A 230 -9.10 16.88 -29.48
N HIS A 231 -8.97 15.56 -29.34
CA HIS A 231 -9.60 14.84 -28.24
C HIS A 231 -8.67 14.45 -27.08
N LEU A 232 -7.35 14.39 -27.30
CA LEU A 232 -6.35 14.03 -26.31
C LEU A 232 -5.46 15.24 -25.97
N THR A 233 -5.45 15.63 -24.70
CA THR A 233 -4.74 16.81 -24.19
C THR A 233 -3.28 16.53 -23.81
N ASN A 234 -2.83 15.27 -23.93
CA ASN A 234 -1.48 14.88 -23.54
C ASN A 234 -0.43 15.70 -24.29
N TYR A 235 0.53 16.29 -23.55
CA TYR A 235 1.65 17.04 -24.11
C TYR A 235 2.42 16.26 -25.19
N ALA A 236 2.65 14.96 -24.97
CA ALA A 236 3.37 14.13 -25.94
C ALA A 236 2.69 14.00 -27.31
N VAL A 237 1.36 14.13 -27.37
CA VAL A 237 0.58 14.13 -28.62
C VAL A 237 0.62 15.51 -29.25
N ASN A 238 0.27 16.55 -28.47
CA ASN A 238 0.11 17.90 -29.00
C ASN A 238 1.42 18.59 -29.36
N LYS A 239 2.53 18.30 -28.67
CA LYS A 239 3.84 18.92 -28.96
C LYS A 239 4.40 18.61 -30.35
N GLN A 240 3.85 17.58 -31.00
CA GLN A 240 4.22 17.15 -32.35
C GLN A 240 3.39 17.86 -33.42
N SER A 241 2.31 18.55 -33.04
CA SER A 241 1.48 19.34 -33.95
C SER A 241 2.20 20.63 -34.33
N GLU A 242 2.07 21.02 -35.60
CA GLU A 242 2.58 22.30 -36.11
C GLU A 242 1.87 23.50 -35.47
N LYS A 243 0.63 23.30 -34.99
CA LYS A 243 -0.16 24.32 -34.27
C LYS A 243 0.19 24.42 -32.78
N TYR A 244 1.24 23.74 -32.32
CA TYR A 244 1.65 23.81 -30.92
C TYR A 244 2.40 25.10 -30.63
N GLU A 245 1.71 26.03 -29.98
CA GLU A 245 2.25 27.33 -29.60
C GLU A 245 3.07 27.22 -28.32
N ARG A 246 4.39 27.43 -28.44
CA ARG A 246 5.31 27.54 -27.29
C ARG A 246 5.31 28.98 -26.80
N GLU A 247 5.45 29.16 -25.49
CA GLU A 247 5.65 30.50 -24.92
C GLU A 247 6.92 31.14 -25.52
N SER A 248 6.77 32.26 -26.22
CA SER A 248 7.86 33.11 -26.71
C SER A 248 8.18 34.19 -25.68
N GLY A 249 9.47 34.34 -25.33
CA GLY A 249 9.94 35.08 -24.16
C GLY A 249 9.77 36.61 -24.13
N GLU A 250 9.05 37.22 -25.07
CA GLU A 250 8.89 38.68 -25.14
C GLU A 250 7.45 39.16 -24.91
N ASP A 251 6.45 38.34 -25.28
CA ASP A 251 5.05 38.62 -24.99
C ASP A 251 4.53 37.63 -23.95
N LYS A 252 4.32 38.13 -22.72
CA LYS A 252 3.62 37.41 -21.64
C LYS A 252 2.11 37.24 -21.92
N SER A 253 1.67 37.42 -23.18
CA SER A 253 0.29 37.27 -23.59
C SER A 253 -0.04 35.78 -23.69
N SER A 254 -0.65 35.24 -22.62
CA SER A 254 -1.88 34.44 -22.56
C SER A 254 -2.28 33.48 -23.71
N HIS A 255 -1.43 33.12 -24.68
CA HIS A 255 -1.83 32.39 -25.91
C HIS A 255 -1.20 31.00 -26.05
N GLY A 256 -0.15 30.67 -25.29
CA GLY A 256 0.54 29.38 -25.39
C GLY A 256 -0.37 28.15 -25.19
N SER A 257 -0.01 27.02 -25.82
CA SER A 257 -0.68 25.71 -25.69
C SER A 257 -0.43 25.02 -24.33
N LYS A 258 0.33 25.68 -23.44
CA LYS A 258 0.54 25.34 -22.04
C LYS A 258 0.47 26.64 -21.24
N ARG A 259 -0.30 26.66 -20.16
CA ARG A 259 -0.48 27.84 -19.28
C ARG A 259 -0.44 27.40 -17.81
N SER A 260 -0.29 28.35 -16.89
CA SER A 260 -0.39 28.07 -15.44
C SER A 260 -1.86 27.87 -15.03
N ILE A 261 -2.09 27.15 -13.94
CA ILE A 261 -3.44 27.06 -13.34
C ILE A 261 -3.80 28.38 -12.68
N SER A 262 -2.84 29.11 -12.11
CA SER A 262 -3.09 30.46 -11.60
C SER A 262 -3.66 31.38 -12.68
N TRP A 263 -3.13 31.31 -13.92
CA TRP A 263 -3.70 32.02 -15.06
C TRP A 263 -5.14 31.60 -15.34
N LEU A 264 -5.44 30.29 -15.33
CA LEU A 264 -6.80 29.80 -15.57
C LEU A 264 -7.79 30.28 -14.50
N LEU A 265 -7.38 30.31 -13.24
CA LEU A 265 -8.22 30.78 -12.14
C LEU A 265 -8.48 32.30 -12.25
N SER A 266 -7.48 33.09 -12.64
CA SER A 266 -7.66 34.51 -12.97
C SER A 266 -8.61 34.72 -14.14
N TRP A 267 -8.39 34.02 -15.27
CA TRP A 267 -9.26 34.06 -16.43
C TRP A 267 -10.71 33.68 -16.09
N LEU A 268 -10.89 32.60 -15.31
CA LEU A 268 -12.22 32.18 -14.87
C LEU A 268 -12.87 33.21 -13.94
N SER A 269 -12.09 33.87 -13.08
CA SER A 269 -12.58 34.91 -12.18
C SER A 269 -13.05 36.15 -12.94
N GLU A 270 -12.38 36.50 -14.04
CA GLU A 270 -12.79 37.57 -14.95
C GLU A 270 -14.06 37.20 -15.73
N GLU A 271 -14.14 35.97 -16.24
CA GLU A 271 -15.25 35.49 -17.08
C GLU A 271 -16.53 35.13 -16.28
N ARG A 272 -16.39 34.67 -15.05
CA ARG A 272 -17.48 34.06 -14.25
C ARG A 272 -17.58 34.57 -12.82
N GLY A 273 -16.63 35.38 -12.36
CA GLY A 273 -16.55 35.87 -11.00
C GLY A 273 -15.66 35.03 -10.09
N GLU A 274 -15.03 35.70 -9.13
CA GLU A 274 -14.07 35.10 -8.18
C GLU A 274 -14.68 33.94 -7.36
N GLN A 275 -15.96 34.03 -7.02
CA GLN A 275 -16.66 32.99 -6.27
C GLN A 275 -16.65 31.64 -7.01
N GLU A 276 -17.00 31.62 -8.31
CA GLU A 276 -17.05 30.36 -9.07
C GLU A 276 -15.65 29.75 -9.23
N ALA A 277 -14.62 30.58 -9.41
CA ALA A 277 -13.23 30.12 -9.50
C ALA A 277 -12.75 29.50 -8.17
N ASN A 278 -13.05 30.15 -7.04
CA ASN A 278 -12.72 29.62 -5.71
C ASN A 278 -13.49 28.34 -5.38
N GLU A 279 -14.78 28.26 -5.76
CA GLU A 279 -15.57 27.04 -5.62
C GLU A 279 -15.01 25.89 -6.45
N LEU A 280 -14.61 26.14 -7.70
CA LEU A 280 -13.98 25.14 -8.55
C LEU A 280 -12.71 24.58 -7.90
N TRP A 281 -11.85 25.45 -7.37
CA TRP A 281 -10.63 25.04 -6.69
C TRP A 281 -10.90 24.23 -5.42
N SER A 282 -11.90 24.64 -4.63
CA SER A 282 -12.35 23.89 -3.45
C SER A 282 -12.82 22.49 -3.82
N LYS A 283 -13.64 22.35 -4.88
CA LYS A 283 -14.11 21.06 -5.41
C LYS A 283 -12.95 20.17 -5.87
N ILE A 284 -11.92 20.75 -6.49
CA ILE A 284 -10.70 20.03 -6.87
C ILE A 284 -9.96 19.48 -5.64
N GLY A 285 -9.87 20.26 -4.56
CA GLY A 285 -9.31 19.82 -3.28
C GLY A 285 -10.04 18.62 -2.69
N ASP A 286 -11.38 18.66 -2.67
CA ASP A 286 -12.20 17.54 -2.19
C ASP A 286 -12.00 16.27 -3.02
N ILE A 287 -11.95 16.40 -4.36
CA ILE A 287 -11.66 15.28 -5.26
C ILE A 287 -10.32 14.64 -4.93
N CYS A 288 -9.28 15.45 -4.71
CA CYS A 288 -7.95 14.95 -4.37
C CYS A 288 -7.96 14.19 -3.03
N ALA A 289 -8.59 14.75 -2.00
CA ALA A 289 -8.71 14.13 -0.68
C ALA A 289 -9.50 12.81 -0.74
N MET A 290 -10.65 12.79 -1.41
CA MET A 290 -11.48 11.59 -1.60
C MET A 290 -10.78 10.51 -2.42
N THR A 291 -9.95 10.90 -3.40
CA THR A 291 -9.19 9.95 -4.21
C THR A 291 -8.18 9.20 -3.35
N VAL A 292 -7.43 9.90 -2.48
CA VAL A 292 -6.51 9.25 -1.54
C VAL A 292 -7.27 8.46 -0.48
N LEU A 293 -8.40 8.98 0.02
CA LEU A 293 -9.28 8.29 0.97
C LEU A 293 -9.67 6.89 0.50
N SER A 294 -9.97 6.74 -0.80
CA SER A 294 -10.39 5.46 -1.40
C SER A 294 -9.39 4.31 -1.21
N ILE A 295 -8.14 4.61 -0.85
CA ILE A 295 -7.09 3.63 -0.57
C ILE A 295 -6.43 3.83 0.79
N LEU A 296 -6.91 4.76 1.63
CA LEU A 296 -6.23 5.13 2.88
C LEU A 296 -5.94 3.92 3.80
N PRO A 297 -6.89 3.00 4.05
CA PRO A 297 -6.61 1.82 4.88
C PRO A 297 -5.56 0.90 4.27
N THR A 298 -5.60 0.71 2.95
CA THR A 298 -4.59 -0.07 2.22
C THR A 298 -3.21 0.57 2.31
N LEU A 299 -3.13 1.89 2.13
CA LEU A 299 -1.90 2.67 2.21
C LEU A 299 -1.27 2.56 3.60
N GLN A 300 -2.06 2.78 4.64
CA GLN A 300 -1.64 2.65 6.04
C GLN A 300 -1.17 1.24 6.37
N ARG A 301 -1.91 0.22 5.91
CA ARG A 301 -1.58 -1.19 6.13
C ARG A 301 -0.28 -1.58 5.43
N GLU A 302 -0.10 -1.20 4.16
CA GLU A 302 1.12 -1.50 3.42
C GLU A 302 2.34 -0.80 4.03
N TYR A 303 2.22 0.48 4.40
CA TYR A 303 3.25 1.20 5.16
C TYR A 303 3.58 0.49 6.48
N ALA A 304 2.57 0.20 7.30
CA ALA A 304 2.74 -0.44 8.59
C ALA A 304 3.31 -1.86 8.45
N SER A 305 3.01 -2.60 7.38
CA SER A 305 3.56 -3.94 7.16
C SER A 305 5.08 -3.97 6.98
N ILE A 306 5.68 -2.83 6.60
CA ILE A 306 7.12 -2.68 6.39
C ILE A 306 7.80 -2.17 7.67
N TRP A 307 7.16 -1.25 8.42
CA TRP A 307 7.80 -0.53 9.54
C TRP A 307 7.17 -0.73 10.94
N ARG A 308 6.21 -1.66 11.10
CA ARG A 308 5.37 -1.85 12.32
C ARG A 308 6.10 -1.93 13.66
N ASP A 309 7.32 -2.46 13.70
CA ASP A 309 8.00 -2.83 14.95
C ASP A 309 9.04 -1.81 15.43
N ILE A 310 9.27 -0.72 14.68
CA ILE A 310 10.31 0.27 14.99
C ILE A 310 9.72 1.55 15.61
N ASP A 311 8.45 1.83 15.31
CA ASP A 311 7.82 3.14 15.51
C ASP A 311 7.19 3.32 16.90
N ALA A 312 7.17 2.27 17.75
CA ALA A 312 6.46 2.28 19.04
C ALA A 312 7.35 2.57 20.27
N SER A 313 8.67 2.77 20.10
CA SER A 313 9.59 2.66 21.24
C SER A 313 10.05 3.94 21.93
N ASP A 314 9.83 5.15 21.39
CA ASP A 314 10.47 6.37 21.95
C ASP A 314 9.63 7.66 21.94
N GLY A 315 8.29 7.60 21.96
CA GLY A 315 7.43 8.74 22.33
C GLY A 315 7.53 10.02 21.50
N ALA A 316 8.34 10.04 20.43
CA ALA A 316 8.42 11.14 19.49
C ALA A 316 7.47 10.86 18.32
N PRO A 317 6.74 11.88 17.82
CA PRO A 317 5.97 11.72 16.58
C PRO A 317 6.95 11.45 15.44
N GLU A 318 7.10 10.19 15.04
CA GLU A 318 8.01 9.83 13.96
C GLU A 318 7.46 10.38 12.64
N GLN A 319 8.23 11.29 12.06
CA GLN A 319 8.01 11.78 10.70
C GLN A 319 7.99 10.61 9.73
N SER A 320 7.06 10.63 8.77
CA SER A 320 6.94 9.55 7.78
C SER A 320 8.25 9.31 7.03
N ARG A 321 8.58 8.04 6.80
CA ARG A 321 9.70 7.63 5.94
C ARG A 321 9.40 7.88 4.46
N CYS A 322 8.14 8.09 4.13
CA CYS A 322 7.67 8.28 2.77
C CYS A 322 7.09 9.69 2.61
N PHE A 323 7.31 10.27 1.45
CA PHE A 323 6.55 11.39 0.92
C PHE A 323 6.29 11.10 -0.55
N GLU A 324 5.29 11.70 -1.17
CA GLU A 324 5.05 11.45 -2.60
C GLU A 324 4.38 12.65 -3.25
N ILE A 325 4.83 13.00 -4.46
CA ILE A 325 4.24 14.06 -5.26
C ILE A 325 3.48 13.41 -6.41
N LEU A 326 2.16 13.46 -6.33
CA LEU A 326 1.25 12.91 -7.32
C LEU A 326 0.90 13.95 -8.37
N GLY A 327 0.94 13.57 -9.64
CA GLY A 327 0.36 14.34 -10.73
C GLY A 327 -1.10 13.94 -10.94
N ILE A 328 -2.03 14.81 -10.57
CA ILE A 328 -3.48 14.59 -10.72
C ILE A 328 -3.94 15.23 -12.02
N ASP A 329 -4.64 14.46 -12.85
CA ASP A 329 -5.20 14.95 -14.11
C ASP A 329 -6.70 15.19 -13.95
N ILE A 330 -7.12 16.45 -14.08
CA ILE A 330 -8.53 16.86 -13.94
C ILE A 330 -9.01 17.51 -15.23
N MET A 331 -10.23 17.20 -15.64
CA MET A 331 -10.92 17.89 -16.74
C MET A 331 -12.13 18.63 -16.20
N ILE A 332 -12.35 19.86 -16.65
CA ILE A 332 -13.51 20.65 -16.25
C ILE A 332 -14.55 20.55 -17.36
N ASP A 333 -15.82 20.31 -17.00
CA ASP A 333 -16.92 20.35 -17.96
C ASP A 333 -17.51 21.77 -18.12
N SER A 334 -18.38 21.94 -19.12
CA SER A 334 -19.00 23.24 -19.42
C SER A 334 -19.88 23.80 -18.28
N ASN A 335 -20.22 22.98 -17.27
CA ASN A 335 -20.97 23.39 -16.09
C ASN A 335 -20.04 23.64 -14.88
N LEU A 336 -18.74 23.83 -15.12
CA LEU A 336 -17.69 24.01 -14.11
C LEU A 336 -17.62 22.87 -13.09
N ARG A 337 -17.91 21.63 -13.52
CA ARG A 337 -17.71 20.44 -12.69
C ARG A 337 -16.34 19.84 -12.99
N PRO A 338 -15.44 19.72 -12.00
CA PRO A 338 -14.18 19.03 -12.17
C PRO A 338 -14.38 17.51 -12.17
N HIS A 339 -13.73 16.83 -13.10
CA HIS A 339 -13.74 15.38 -13.26
C HIS A 339 -12.32 14.81 -13.17
N LEU A 340 -12.12 13.82 -12.30
CA LEU A 340 -10.83 13.12 -12.21
C LEU A 340 -10.64 12.21 -13.44
N ILE A 341 -9.47 12.31 -14.07
CA ILE A 341 -9.12 11.53 -15.27
C ILE A 341 -8.11 10.43 -14.96
N GLU A 342 -7.02 10.77 -14.28
CA GLU A 342 -5.98 9.83 -13.84
C GLU A 342 -5.15 10.41 -12.68
N VAL A 343 -4.43 9.52 -12.00
CA VAL A 343 -3.41 9.86 -10.98
C VAL A 343 -2.09 9.26 -11.44
N ASN A 344 -1.04 10.07 -11.44
CA ASN A 344 0.30 9.68 -11.85
C ASN A 344 1.26 9.71 -10.64
N HIS A 345 1.80 8.57 -10.23
CA HIS A 345 2.89 8.50 -9.22
C HIS A 345 4.25 8.92 -9.77
N LEU A 346 4.37 9.06 -11.09
CA LEU A 346 5.57 9.54 -11.78
C LEU A 346 5.20 10.65 -12.77
N PRO A 347 4.81 11.83 -12.28
CA PRO A 347 4.64 12.98 -13.17
C PRO A 347 5.97 13.29 -13.86
N SER A 348 5.92 13.75 -15.12
CA SER A 348 7.13 14.17 -15.83
C SER A 348 7.70 15.44 -15.21
N TRP A 349 8.96 15.36 -14.81
CA TRP A 349 9.75 16.49 -14.32
C TRP A 349 10.59 17.16 -15.42
N GLY A 350 10.32 16.89 -16.70
CA GLY A 350 10.98 17.56 -17.82
C GLY A 350 10.65 19.05 -17.84
N THR A 351 11.63 19.91 -18.09
CA THR A 351 11.49 21.38 -18.07
C THR A 351 11.71 21.93 -19.48
N ASP A 352 10.81 21.57 -20.40
CA ASP A 352 10.91 21.93 -21.81
C ASP A 352 10.56 23.42 -22.06
N SER A 353 9.86 24.08 -21.12
CA SER A 353 9.58 25.53 -21.14
C SER A 353 9.94 26.22 -19.81
N PRO A 354 10.12 27.56 -19.80
CA PRO A 354 10.34 28.33 -18.58
C PRO A 354 9.22 28.17 -17.54
N LEU A 355 7.96 28.05 -18.00
CA LEU A 355 6.82 27.73 -17.14
C LEU A 355 6.98 26.38 -16.44
N ASP A 356 7.37 25.32 -17.18
CA ASP A 356 7.64 24.01 -16.57
C ASP A 356 8.73 24.12 -15.49
N ASP A 357 9.82 24.83 -15.78
CA ASP A 357 10.94 25.00 -14.84
C ASP A 357 10.50 25.71 -13.57
N THR A 358 9.76 26.82 -13.71
CA THR A 358 9.27 27.63 -12.59
C THR A 358 8.39 26.80 -11.66
N ILE A 359 7.33 26.18 -12.21
CA ILE A 359 6.35 25.42 -11.42
C ILE A 359 7.01 24.19 -10.79
N LYS A 360 7.74 23.39 -11.58
CA LYS A 360 8.30 22.11 -11.10
C LYS A 360 9.41 22.32 -10.08
N SER A 361 10.24 23.36 -10.25
CA SER A 361 11.27 23.71 -9.27
C SER A 361 10.66 24.05 -7.92
N ILE A 362 9.57 24.83 -7.89
CA ILE A 362 8.85 25.16 -6.65
C ILE A 362 8.28 23.90 -6.00
N VAL A 363 7.54 23.10 -6.78
CA VAL A 363 6.90 21.86 -6.30
C VAL A 363 7.92 20.92 -5.64
N ILE A 364 9.04 20.66 -6.32
CA ILE A 364 10.05 19.74 -5.80
C ILE A 364 10.78 20.37 -4.60
N THR A 365 11.22 21.62 -4.71
CA THR A 365 12.00 22.28 -3.65
C THR A 365 11.19 22.38 -2.36
N GLN A 366 9.92 22.75 -2.43
CA GLN A 366 9.07 22.85 -1.26
C GLN A 366 8.71 21.48 -0.67
N ALA A 367 8.45 20.46 -1.49
CA ALA A 367 8.28 19.09 -1.01
C ALA A 367 9.51 18.59 -0.24
N LEU A 368 10.72 18.87 -0.74
CA LEU A 368 11.98 18.52 -0.07
C LEU A 368 12.20 19.31 1.24
N ARG A 369 11.69 20.55 1.34
CA ARG A 369 11.70 21.28 2.63
C ARG A 369 10.71 20.69 3.63
N ALA A 370 9.50 20.35 3.17
CA ALA A 370 8.41 19.87 4.03
C ALA A 370 8.72 18.53 4.73
N ILE A 371 9.53 17.67 4.12
CA ILE A 371 9.99 16.43 4.79
C ILE A 371 10.93 16.66 5.98
N ASN A 372 11.37 17.91 6.20
CA ASN A 372 12.09 18.38 7.39
C ASN A 372 13.28 17.51 7.82
N VAL A 373 14.05 17.07 6.83
CA VAL A 373 15.24 16.24 7.03
C VAL A 373 16.41 17.09 7.53
N LYS A 374 17.05 16.65 8.61
CA LYS A 374 18.20 17.34 9.21
C LYS A 374 19.43 16.44 9.16
N ALA A 375 20.59 17.05 8.97
CA ALA A 375 21.85 16.30 8.91
C ALA A 375 22.23 15.60 10.23
N SER A 376 21.58 15.99 11.34
CA SER A 376 21.72 15.34 12.63
C SER A 376 20.98 14.00 12.75
N ASP A 377 19.99 13.72 11.89
CA ASP A 377 18.98 12.68 12.12
C ASP A 377 19.60 11.28 12.19
N ARG A 378 20.53 10.99 11.29
CA ARG A 378 21.31 9.75 11.36
C ARG A 378 22.06 9.62 12.67
N SER A 379 22.70 10.70 13.13
CA SER A 379 23.48 10.65 14.37
C SER A 379 22.57 10.44 15.57
N LYS A 380 21.46 11.21 15.67
CA LYS A 380 20.44 11.06 16.70
C LYS A 380 19.92 9.64 16.79
N PHE A 381 19.55 9.05 15.65
CA PHE A 381 19.09 7.67 15.60
C PHE A 381 20.18 6.69 16.04
N THR A 382 21.42 6.81 15.54
CA THR A 382 22.50 5.92 15.95
C THR A 382 22.84 6.03 17.45
N HIS A 383 22.70 7.22 18.05
CA HIS A 383 22.89 7.41 19.49
C HIS A 383 21.73 6.80 20.28
N ALA A 384 20.48 6.98 19.85
CA ALA A 384 19.31 6.35 20.47
C ALA A 384 19.39 4.82 20.42
N ALA A 385 19.71 4.25 19.25
CA ALA A 385 19.87 2.81 19.08
C ALA A 385 21.00 2.23 19.95
N LYS A 386 22.12 2.96 20.08
CA LYS A 386 23.22 2.58 21.00
C LYS A 386 22.77 2.64 22.45
N ARG A 387 22.05 3.69 22.86
CA ARG A 387 21.50 3.83 24.22
C ARG A 387 20.54 2.70 24.55
N GLN A 388 19.60 2.39 23.66
CA GLN A 388 18.69 1.25 23.84
C GLN A 388 19.44 -0.08 23.91
N SER A 389 20.47 -0.29 23.09
CA SER A 389 21.30 -1.48 23.17
C SER A 389 22.07 -1.59 24.49
N GLN A 390 22.57 -0.47 25.02
CA GLN A 390 23.24 -0.42 26.32
C GLN A 390 22.28 -0.71 27.46
N LEU A 391 21.05 -0.19 27.41
CA LEU A 391 20.00 -0.51 28.40
C LEU A 391 19.69 -2.02 28.40
N ARG A 392 19.53 -2.63 27.21
CA ARG A 392 19.31 -4.09 27.08
C ARG A 392 20.48 -4.93 27.62
N LEU A 393 21.72 -4.46 27.47
CA LEU A 393 22.91 -5.16 27.94
C LEU A 393 23.15 -4.95 29.45
N GLY A 394 22.86 -3.75 29.98
CA GLY A 394 23.00 -3.42 31.40
C GLY A 394 21.99 -4.17 32.28
N GLU A 395 20.79 -4.43 31.77
CA GLU A 395 19.79 -5.29 32.43
C GLU A 395 20.24 -6.77 32.51
N GLN A 396 21.09 -7.24 31.59
CA GLN A 396 21.62 -8.62 31.60
C GLN A 396 22.83 -8.81 32.51
N THR A 397 23.61 -7.76 32.77
CA THR A 397 24.74 -7.83 33.73
C THR A 397 24.28 -7.83 35.18
N ALA A 398 23.10 -7.28 35.48
CA ALA A 398 22.53 -7.27 36.83
C ALA A 398 21.92 -8.61 37.26
N SER A 399 21.71 -9.57 36.33
CA SER A 399 21.14 -10.89 36.64
C SER A 399 22.16 -12.01 36.80
N ASN A 400 23.46 -11.73 36.67
CA ASN A 400 24.53 -12.74 36.71
C ASN A 400 25.59 -12.51 37.80
N SER A 401 25.31 -11.67 38.81
CA SER A 401 26.19 -11.45 39.96
C SER A 401 25.52 -11.87 41.27
N GLU A 402 25.06 -13.12 41.35
CA GLU A 402 24.71 -13.76 42.62
C GLU A 402 25.27 -15.18 42.64
N THR A 403 26.59 -15.30 42.84
CA THR A 403 27.26 -16.39 43.56
C THR A 403 28.74 -16.05 43.70
N GLU A 404 29.18 -15.68 44.90
CA GLU A 404 30.35 -16.22 45.63
C GLU A 404 30.68 -15.32 46.83
N ASP A 405 30.42 -15.89 48.02
CA ASP A 405 31.02 -15.78 49.36
C ASP A 405 32.01 -14.64 49.68
N ASP A 406 31.78 -13.94 50.80
CA ASP A 406 32.41 -14.22 52.10
C ASP A 406 32.41 -12.97 53.02
N ALA A 407 32.44 -13.24 54.32
CA ALA A 407 32.23 -12.34 55.45
C ALA A 407 33.30 -11.25 55.64
N GLY A 408 32.89 -10.12 56.24
CA GLY A 408 33.78 -9.36 57.14
C GLY A 408 33.72 -7.84 57.09
N SER A 409 33.06 -7.26 58.10
CA SER A 409 33.41 -6.02 58.82
C SER A 409 33.12 -4.63 58.20
N LYS A 410 32.22 -3.90 58.91
CA LYS A 410 32.26 -2.50 59.42
C LYS A 410 32.73 -1.40 58.44
N GLN A 411 32.05 -0.25 58.25
CA GLN A 411 31.56 0.69 59.27
C GLN A 411 30.77 1.86 58.61
N ASN A 412 29.71 2.34 59.30
CA ASN A 412 29.07 3.66 59.34
C ASN A 412 29.07 4.62 58.13
N VAL A 413 27.85 5.02 57.70
CA VAL A 413 27.39 6.42 57.78
C VAL A 413 25.85 6.51 57.74
N ASP A 414 25.32 7.41 58.58
CA ASP A 414 23.90 7.71 58.76
C ASP A 414 23.27 8.51 57.60
N ALA A 415 22.03 8.11 57.30
CA ALA A 415 20.86 8.74 56.68
C ALA A 415 20.91 10.18 56.11
N VAL A 416 20.35 10.36 54.90
CA VAL A 416 19.11 11.16 54.62
C VAL A 416 18.39 10.65 53.34
N ASP A 417 17.06 10.51 53.43
CA ASP A 417 15.99 10.37 52.42
C ASP A 417 15.82 9.08 51.56
N GLU A 418 14.90 8.22 52.02
CA GLU A 418 14.18 7.21 51.24
C GLU A 418 12.69 7.58 51.16
N HIS A 419 12.12 7.56 49.95
CA HIS A 419 11.03 6.63 49.58
C HIS A 419 10.51 6.94 48.17
N VAL A 420 10.94 6.16 47.16
CA VAL A 420 10.10 5.55 46.10
C VAL A 420 10.96 4.45 45.47
N SER A 421 10.74 3.19 45.89
CA SER A 421 11.35 2.03 45.24
C SER A 421 10.35 1.36 44.30
N VAL A 422 10.67 1.49 43.03
CA VAL A 422 10.09 0.81 41.87
C VAL A 422 10.19 -0.71 42.02
N ALA A 423 9.05 -1.41 41.88
CA ALA A 423 9.00 -2.85 41.78
C ALA A 423 9.62 -3.34 40.45
N LYS A 424 10.56 -4.27 40.57
CA LYS A 424 11.23 -5.02 39.51
C LYS A 424 10.25 -5.66 38.52
N ARG A 425 10.52 -5.46 37.24
CA ARG A 425 9.85 -6.09 36.09
C ARG A 425 10.56 -7.41 35.75
N ILE A 426 9.90 -8.53 36.02
CA ILE A 426 10.26 -9.84 35.49
C ILE A 426 9.73 -9.94 34.05
N GLN A 427 10.58 -10.35 33.11
CA GLN A 427 10.19 -10.69 31.74
C GLN A 427 9.27 -11.92 31.71
N PRO A 428 8.24 -12.00 30.84
CA PRO A 428 7.57 -13.27 30.57
C PRO A 428 8.01 -13.90 29.25
N ASN A 429 8.35 -15.18 29.38
CA ASN A 429 8.55 -16.17 28.34
C ASN A 429 7.31 -16.42 27.46
N LEU A 430 7.58 -16.95 26.27
CA LEU A 430 6.61 -17.64 25.42
C LEU A 430 5.90 -18.77 26.21
N PHE A 431 4.57 -18.85 26.02
CA PHE A 431 3.63 -19.84 26.57
C PHE A 431 3.37 -19.79 28.10
N GLU A 432 2.55 -18.82 28.54
CA GLU A 432 1.71 -19.01 29.73
C GLU A 432 0.23 -19.13 29.33
N SER A 433 -0.25 -20.36 29.27
CA SER A 433 -1.66 -20.67 29.50
C SER A 433 -2.02 -20.19 30.91
N ASN A 434 -2.62 -18.99 31.04
CA ASN A 434 -3.56 -18.60 32.12
C ASN A 434 -3.97 -17.11 32.17
N SER A 435 -3.66 -16.29 31.17
CA SER A 435 -4.13 -14.88 31.10
C SER A 435 -5.65 -14.74 31.20
N ALA A 436 -6.40 -15.59 30.49
CA ALA A 436 -7.87 -15.54 30.50
C ALA A 436 -8.47 -16.06 31.82
N GLU A 437 -7.82 -17.03 32.47
CA GLU A 437 -8.26 -17.51 33.77
C GLU A 437 -8.18 -16.42 34.82
N ARG A 438 -7.04 -15.73 34.91
CA ARG A 438 -6.87 -14.62 35.84
C ARG A 438 -7.88 -13.50 35.59
N LYS A 439 -8.12 -13.14 34.32
CA LYS A 439 -9.09 -12.08 33.96
C LYS A 439 -10.53 -12.45 34.31
N ILE A 440 -10.97 -13.67 34.00
CA ILE A 440 -12.34 -14.12 34.32
C ILE A 440 -12.51 -14.31 35.83
N THR A 441 -11.51 -14.89 36.51
CA THR A 441 -11.50 -15.06 37.97
C THR A 441 -11.56 -13.70 38.66
N ALA A 442 -10.83 -12.67 38.20
CA ALA A 442 -10.92 -11.33 38.77
C ALA A 442 -12.32 -10.71 38.62
N ILE A 443 -12.95 -10.87 37.46
CA ILE A 443 -14.30 -10.33 37.21
C ILE A 443 -15.35 -11.09 38.04
N TYR A 444 -15.28 -12.42 38.11
CA TYR A 444 -16.20 -13.21 38.93
C TYR A 444 -15.94 -13.01 40.42
N ALA A 445 -14.71 -12.87 40.88
CA ALA A 445 -14.42 -12.53 42.27
C ALA A 445 -15.06 -11.20 42.69
N LYS A 446 -15.10 -10.22 41.77
CA LYS A 446 -15.69 -8.90 42.02
C LYS A 446 -17.21 -8.87 41.89
N HIS A 447 -17.79 -9.59 40.93
CA HIS A 447 -19.22 -9.42 40.57
C HIS A 447 -20.10 -10.68 40.70
N ALA A 448 -19.52 -11.88 40.84
CA ALA A 448 -20.25 -13.16 40.94
C ALA A 448 -19.36 -14.28 41.54
N PRO A 449 -18.95 -14.17 42.82
CA PRO A 449 -17.93 -15.03 43.43
C PRO A 449 -18.36 -16.51 43.51
N GLU A 450 -19.66 -16.80 43.51
CA GLU A 450 -20.21 -18.16 43.49
C GLU A 450 -19.86 -18.94 42.20
N LYS A 451 -19.44 -18.24 41.13
CA LYS A 451 -19.05 -18.85 39.85
C LYS A 451 -17.56 -19.12 39.71
N LEU A 452 -16.74 -18.71 40.69
CA LEU A 452 -15.29 -18.93 40.71
C LEU A 452 -14.94 -20.42 40.60
N GLN A 453 -15.66 -21.29 41.30
CA GLN A 453 -15.44 -22.74 41.28
C GLN A 453 -15.69 -23.38 39.90
N LYS A 454 -16.40 -22.67 38.99
CA LYS A 454 -16.72 -23.15 37.64
C LYS A 454 -15.76 -22.59 36.58
N VAL A 455 -14.82 -21.70 36.93
CA VAL A 455 -13.89 -21.08 35.98
C VAL A 455 -13.00 -22.12 35.27
N PRO A 456 -12.41 -23.12 35.96
CA PRO A 456 -11.57 -24.11 35.27
C PRO A 456 -12.34 -24.95 34.25
N SER A 457 -13.59 -25.34 34.57
CA SER A 457 -14.46 -26.10 33.67
C SER A 457 -15.00 -25.25 32.52
N LEU A 458 -15.22 -23.94 32.74
CA LEU A 458 -15.60 -22.98 31.72
C LEU A 458 -14.46 -22.75 30.71
N LEU A 459 -13.23 -22.54 31.17
CA LEU A 459 -12.06 -22.39 30.30
C LEU A 459 -11.76 -23.65 29.50
N LYS A 460 -11.92 -24.83 30.12
CA LYS A 460 -11.79 -26.11 29.41
C LYS A 460 -12.81 -26.25 28.27
N ARG A 461 -14.02 -25.70 28.44
CA ARG A 461 -15.08 -25.71 27.42
C ARG A 461 -14.82 -24.73 26.27
N PHE A 462 -14.11 -23.63 26.52
CA PHE A 462 -13.83 -22.56 25.55
C PHE A 462 -12.35 -22.48 25.12
N ARG A 463 -11.64 -23.62 25.15
CA ARG A 463 -10.23 -23.71 24.79
C ARG A 463 -10.00 -23.27 23.33
N GLY A 464 -9.09 -22.33 23.09
CA GLY A 464 -8.81 -21.66 21.80
C GLY A 464 -9.62 -20.38 21.53
N TYR A 465 -10.60 -20.04 22.38
CA TYR A 465 -11.43 -18.83 22.28
C TYR A 465 -11.43 -18.02 23.59
N GLU A 466 -10.35 -18.11 24.36
CA GLU A 466 -10.28 -17.62 25.73
C GLU A 466 -10.36 -16.08 25.81
N GLU A 467 -9.75 -15.36 24.86
CA GLU A 467 -9.82 -13.90 24.74
C GLU A 467 -11.25 -13.41 24.44
N TRP A 468 -11.99 -14.14 23.60
CA TRP A 468 -13.39 -13.82 23.29
C TRP A 468 -14.31 -14.04 24.50
N LEU A 469 -14.07 -15.10 25.28
CA LEU A 469 -14.80 -15.37 26.52
C LEU A 469 -14.56 -14.27 27.55
N VAL A 470 -13.32 -13.82 27.73
CA VAL A 470 -12.97 -12.69 28.60
C VAL A 470 -13.74 -11.44 28.19
N MET A 471 -13.76 -11.10 26.89
CA MET A 471 -14.46 -9.92 26.37
C MET A 471 -15.98 -9.98 26.64
N LYS A 472 -16.60 -11.15 26.47
CA LYS A 472 -18.04 -11.33 26.74
C LYS A 472 -18.39 -11.27 28.23
N VAL A 473 -17.53 -11.82 29.09
CA VAL A 473 -17.69 -11.71 30.55
C VAL A 473 -17.52 -10.25 30.99
N GLN A 474 -16.52 -9.53 30.47
CA GLN A 474 -16.33 -8.10 30.74
C GLN A 474 -17.52 -7.25 30.31
N MET A 475 -18.06 -7.46 29.10
CA MET A 475 -19.21 -6.69 28.61
C MET A 475 -20.48 -6.92 29.45
N LYS A 476 -20.64 -8.12 30.02
CA LYS A 476 -21.81 -8.44 30.85
C LYS A 476 -21.82 -7.70 32.18
N TYR A 477 -20.66 -7.56 32.82
CA TYR A 477 -20.52 -6.90 34.13
C TYR A 477 -20.09 -5.43 34.03
N LYS A 478 -19.74 -4.93 32.83
CA LYS A 478 -19.61 -3.47 32.55
C LYS A 478 -20.95 -2.74 32.47
N LYS A 479 -22.05 -3.44 32.21
CA LYS A 479 -23.40 -2.84 32.11
C LYS A 479 -24.07 -2.57 33.46
N SER A 480 -23.50 -3.06 34.56
CA SER A 480 -24.07 -2.91 35.91
C SER A 480 -23.47 -1.76 36.74
N ASP A 481 -22.42 -1.09 36.27
CA ASP A 481 -21.72 -0.04 37.03
C ASP A 481 -22.22 1.39 36.70
N SER A 482 -23.49 1.56 36.31
CA SER A 482 -24.08 2.88 36.06
C SER A 482 -25.34 3.14 36.91
N SER A 483 -25.16 3.34 38.21
CA SER A 483 -26.08 4.10 39.07
C SER A 483 -25.42 4.45 40.41
N SER A 484 -25.73 5.66 40.90
CA SER A 484 -25.48 6.32 42.20
C SER A 484 -24.09 6.93 42.51
N ASP A 485 -24.10 8.27 42.47
CA ASP A 485 -23.66 9.28 43.45
C ASP A 485 -22.17 9.47 43.87
N GLU A 486 -21.74 10.71 43.56
CA GLU A 486 -20.84 11.67 44.24
C GLU A 486 -19.47 11.27 44.85
N CYS A 487 -18.46 11.99 44.35
CA CYS A 487 -17.30 12.56 45.06
C CYS A 487 -16.18 11.61 45.54
N SER A 488 -15.11 11.47 44.75
CA SER A 488 -13.76 11.92 45.14
C SER A 488 -12.82 11.90 43.92
N SER A 489 -11.95 12.90 43.86
CA SER A 489 -10.98 13.14 42.81
C SER A 489 -9.89 12.06 42.77
N ASP A 490 -9.21 12.03 41.62
CA ASP A 490 -7.89 11.43 41.41
C ASP A 490 -7.88 9.93 41.09
N GLU A 491 -8.18 9.59 39.82
CA GLU A 491 -7.47 8.53 39.04
C GLU A 491 -8.05 8.30 37.62
N SER A 492 -8.56 9.33 36.93
CA SER A 492 -9.00 9.23 35.52
C SER A 492 -8.24 10.10 34.51
N ASP A 493 -7.20 10.84 34.95
CA ASP A 493 -6.65 11.96 34.17
C ASP A 493 -5.48 11.61 33.23
N CYS A 494 -4.99 10.37 33.24
CA CYS A 494 -3.81 9.99 32.45
C CYS A 494 -4.15 9.79 30.95
N SER A 495 -5.33 9.25 30.63
CA SER A 495 -5.70 8.95 29.24
C SER A 495 -6.18 10.17 28.41
N SER A 496 -6.72 11.19 29.09
CA SER A 496 -7.12 12.48 28.49
C SER A 496 -5.89 13.31 28.14
N GLN A 497 -4.92 13.40 29.06
CA GLN A 497 -3.70 14.18 28.87
C GLN A 497 -2.81 13.64 27.74
N GLU A 498 -2.66 12.32 27.60
CA GLU A 498 -1.89 11.72 26.49
C GLU A 498 -2.53 11.99 25.11
N GLN A 499 -3.86 11.93 25.01
CA GLN A 499 -4.59 12.23 23.77
C GLN A 499 -4.50 13.71 23.40
N GLU A 500 -4.60 14.59 24.40
CA GLU A 500 -4.51 16.04 24.20
C GLU A 500 -3.10 16.47 23.80
N GLN A 501 -2.06 15.88 24.41
CA GLN A 501 -0.66 16.07 24.01
C GLN A 501 -0.39 15.57 22.59
N ALA A 502 -0.88 14.38 22.23
CA ALA A 502 -0.73 13.84 20.87
C ALA A 502 -1.43 14.74 19.82
N TYR A 503 -2.63 15.24 20.14
CA TYR A 503 -3.35 16.18 19.29
C TYR A 503 -2.60 17.50 19.11
N ALA A 504 -2.08 18.07 20.20
CA ALA A 504 -1.29 19.31 20.16
C ALA A 504 -0.01 19.12 19.33
N GLN A 505 0.69 18.00 19.48
CA GLN A 505 1.87 17.67 18.66
C GLN A 505 1.52 17.57 17.17
N HIS A 506 0.40 16.91 16.82
CA HIS A 506 -0.05 16.82 15.45
C HIS A 506 -0.38 18.20 14.86
N GLN A 507 -1.05 19.07 15.62
CA GLN A 507 -1.35 20.45 15.19
C GLN A 507 -0.09 21.26 14.92
N MET A 508 0.92 21.16 15.80
CA MET A 508 2.21 21.83 15.59
C MET A 508 2.91 21.35 14.32
N MET A 509 2.84 20.06 13.99
CA MET A 509 3.40 19.53 12.74
C MET A 509 2.70 20.10 11.50
N TYR A 510 1.38 20.24 11.52
CA TYR A 510 0.63 20.87 10.42
C TYR A 510 1.02 22.33 10.24
N GLN A 511 1.13 23.08 11.34
CA GLN A 511 1.47 24.51 11.30
C GLN A 511 2.87 24.73 10.71
N GLU A 512 3.84 23.91 11.09
CA GLU A 512 5.20 23.99 10.54
C GLU A 512 5.23 23.67 9.04
N GLU A 513 4.54 22.62 8.60
CA GLU A 513 4.45 22.28 7.19
C GLU A 513 3.71 23.34 6.37
N GLU A 514 2.59 23.86 6.86
CA GLU A 514 1.85 24.95 6.20
C GLU A 514 2.71 26.22 6.07
N ARG A 515 3.61 26.48 7.02
CA ARG A 515 4.55 27.62 6.95
C ARG A 515 5.64 27.42 5.89
N ILE A 516 6.06 26.19 5.67
CA ILE A 516 7.09 25.82 4.68
C ILE A 516 6.51 25.74 3.26
N LEU A 517 5.28 25.23 3.14
CA LEU A 517 4.60 24.94 1.89
C LEU A 517 3.86 26.17 1.34
N GLU A 518 4.61 27.23 1.04
CA GLU A 518 4.08 28.45 0.44
C GLU A 518 3.36 28.17 -0.90
N GLY A 519 2.10 28.58 -1.01
CA GLY A 519 1.30 28.31 -2.21
C GLY A 519 0.74 26.89 -2.27
N TYR A 520 0.75 26.13 -1.17
CA TYR A 520 -0.06 24.92 -1.04
C TYR A 520 -1.27 25.17 -0.14
N ASP A 521 -2.39 24.57 -0.53
CA ASP A 521 -3.57 24.47 0.31
C ASP A 521 -3.58 23.13 1.05
N ARG A 522 -3.64 23.15 2.38
CA ARG A 522 -3.89 21.94 3.18
C ARG A 522 -5.33 21.49 2.98
N ILE A 523 -5.50 20.34 2.33
CA ILE A 523 -6.83 19.77 2.00
C ILE A 523 -7.28 18.67 2.97
N TYR A 524 -6.37 18.17 3.83
CA TYR A 524 -6.70 17.22 4.89
C TYR A 524 -6.04 17.60 6.24
N PRO A 525 -6.75 17.48 7.38
CA PRO A 525 -8.15 17.09 7.51
C PRO A 525 -9.09 18.10 6.83
N PRO A 526 -10.27 17.68 6.34
CA PRO A 526 -11.18 18.55 5.60
C PRO A 526 -11.58 19.76 6.45
N LYS A 527 -11.34 20.98 5.96
CA LYS A 527 -11.61 22.23 6.70
C LYS A 527 -13.09 22.62 6.74
N GLY A 528 -14.00 21.81 6.16
CA GLY A 528 -15.45 22.05 6.16
C GLY A 528 -15.95 23.14 5.20
N HIS A 529 -15.05 23.81 4.47
CA HIS A 529 -15.37 24.80 3.44
C HIS A 529 -15.55 24.20 2.03
N GLY A 530 -15.46 22.87 1.90
CA GLY A 530 -15.66 22.13 0.66
C GLY A 530 -17.08 21.56 0.53
N LEU A 531 -17.29 20.73 -0.49
CA LEU A 531 -18.53 19.98 -0.76
C LEU A 531 -18.89 18.99 0.37
N ILE A 532 -17.93 18.62 1.24
CA ILE A 532 -18.07 17.48 2.14
C ILE A 532 -17.84 17.92 3.58
N SER A 533 -18.86 17.71 4.41
CA SER A 533 -18.73 17.94 5.85
C SER A 533 -17.70 16.98 6.47
N PRO A 534 -16.96 17.41 7.51
CA PRO A 534 -16.03 16.52 8.20
C PRO A 534 -16.68 15.21 8.70
N SER A 535 -17.94 15.28 9.13
CA SER A 535 -18.73 14.11 9.53
C SER A 535 -18.97 13.13 8.38
N ARG A 536 -19.30 13.64 7.20
CA ARG A 536 -19.52 12.82 5.99
C ARG A 536 -18.21 12.21 5.50
N PHE A 537 -17.10 12.94 5.60
CA PHE A 537 -15.78 12.41 5.29
C PHE A 537 -15.42 11.22 6.21
N LYS A 538 -15.68 11.37 7.52
CA LYS A 538 -15.44 10.30 8.50
C LYS A 538 -16.28 9.05 8.22
N GLU A 539 -17.54 9.21 7.83
CA GLU A 539 -18.38 8.07 7.42
C GLU A 539 -17.78 7.30 6.22
N MET A 540 -17.24 8.03 5.24
CA MET A 540 -16.55 7.43 4.09
C MET A 540 -15.27 6.71 4.51
N GLU A 541 -14.50 7.28 5.45
CA GLU A 541 -13.29 6.69 6.03
C GLU A 541 -13.59 5.37 6.77
N GLU A 542 -14.63 5.35 7.61
CA GLU A 542 -15.07 4.14 8.32
C GLU A 542 -15.55 3.06 7.35
N TYR A 543 -16.29 3.44 6.30
CA TYR A 543 -16.74 2.51 5.27
C TYR A 543 -15.58 1.85 4.54
N ILE A 544 -14.60 2.62 4.06
CA ILE A 544 -13.48 2.05 3.30
C ILE A 544 -12.57 1.20 4.20
N ALA A 545 -12.43 1.55 5.47
CA ALA A 545 -11.72 0.74 6.46
C ALA A 545 -12.39 -0.63 6.66
N GLU A 546 -13.72 -0.66 6.76
CA GLU A 546 -14.49 -1.91 6.86
C GLU A 546 -14.35 -2.75 5.57
N VAL A 547 -14.39 -2.13 4.39
CA VAL A 547 -14.17 -2.82 3.11
C VAL A 547 -12.78 -3.46 3.06
N ASP A 548 -11.72 -2.74 3.42
CA ASP A 548 -10.36 -3.28 3.47
C ASP A 548 -10.27 -4.44 4.47
N TYR A 549 -10.85 -4.28 5.67
CA TYR A 549 -10.88 -5.32 6.70
C TYR A 549 -11.55 -6.61 6.21
N GLN A 550 -12.70 -6.50 5.54
CA GLN A 550 -13.39 -7.67 4.97
C GLN A 550 -12.59 -8.33 3.84
N GLN A 551 -11.91 -7.54 3.01
CA GLN A 551 -11.00 -8.09 2.00
C GLN A 551 -9.84 -8.86 2.66
N GLN A 552 -9.24 -8.33 3.73
CA GLN A 552 -8.18 -9.01 4.47
C GLN A 552 -8.66 -10.33 5.09
N ARG A 553 -9.85 -10.35 5.70
CA ARG A 553 -10.42 -11.58 6.27
C ARG A 553 -10.60 -12.67 5.22
N ARG A 554 -11.04 -12.32 4.01
CA ARG A 554 -11.19 -13.28 2.91
C ARG A 554 -9.85 -13.87 2.47
N LEU A 555 -8.76 -13.11 2.55
CA LEU A 555 -7.41 -13.58 2.21
C LEU A 555 -6.79 -14.44 3.32
N LEU A 556 -7.13 -14.17 4.58
CA LEU A 556 -6.55 -14.84 5.75
C LEU A 556 -7.31 -16.10 6.18
N CYS A 557 -8.59 -16.23 5.86
CA CYS A 557 -9.35 -17.45 6.15
C CYS A 557 -9.06 -18.53 5.09
N PRO A 558 -8.53 -19.71 5.46
CA PRO A 558 -8.52 -20.86 4.56
C PRO A 558 -9.96 -21.15 4.14
N LEU A 559 -10.18 -21.54 2.88
CA LEU A 559 -11.45 -22.10 2.40
C LEU A 559 -11.86 -23.30 3.26
N GLN A 560 -12.50 -23.05 4.40
CA GLN A 560 -13.25 -24.06 5.12
C GLN A 560 -14.43 -24.37 4.23
N GLN A 561 -14.32 -25.46 3.47
CA GLN A 561 -15.48 -26.13 2.91
C GLN A 561 -16.48 -26.27 4.05
N ILE A 562 -17.58 -25.55 3.96
CA ILE A 562 -18.76 -25.78 4.78
C ILE A 562 -19.22 -27.19 4.42
N ARG A 563 -18.71 -28.21 5.12
CA ARG A 563 -19.45 -29.45 5.28
C ARG A 563 -20.63 -29.05 6.13
N THR A 564 -21.76 -28.79 5.47
CA THR A 564 -23.04 -28.82 6.17
C THR A 564 -23.16 -30.20 6.78
N ASN A 565 -22.97 -30.29 8.09
CA ASN A 565 -23.49 -31.41 8.87
C ASN A 565 -25.01 -31.35 8.71
N SER A 566 -25.52 -32.07 7.70
CA SER A 566 -26.83 -32.68 7.80
C SER A 566 -26.73 -33.63 8.98
N ASP A 567 -27.22 -33.19 10.13
CA ASP A 567 -27.67 -33.99 11.29
C ASP A 567 -27.55 -33.15 12.55
N ALA A 568 -28.38 -32.11 12.66
CA ALA A 568 -28.94 -31.67 13.92
C ALA A 568 -29.91 -30.51 13.68
N ILE A 569 -31.12 -30.70 14.22
CA ILE A 569 -32.17 -29.71 14.52
C ILE A 569 -33.34 -29.77 13.53
N ASP A 570 -34.13 -30.81 13.72
CA ASP A 570 -35.58 -30.74 13.61
C ASP A 570 -36.16 -29.95 14.79
N ASN A 571 -37.11 -29.07 14.47
CA ASN A 571 -38.23 -28.61 15.29
C ASN A 571 -37.96 -27.81 16.58
N LYS A 572 -38.00 -26.47 16.46
CA LYS A 572 -39.09 -25.68 17.07
C LYS A 572 -39.22 -24.29 16.44
N ALA A 573 -40.47 -23.92 16.25
CA ALA A 573 -41.03 -22.83 15.47
C ALA A 573 -40.78 -21.41 15.99
N THR A 574 -40.96 -20.44 15.06
CA THR A 574 -41.49 -19.06 15.21
C THR A 574 -40.69 -18.09 16.10
N THR A 575 -40.37 -16.84 15.73
CA THR A 575 -41.03 -15.82 14.90
C THR A 575 -39.99 -14.71 14.62
N ASP A 576 -40.25 -13.87 13.61
CA ASP A 576 -39.65 -12.55 13.38
C ASP A 576 -38.15 -12.43 13.03
N ALA A 577 -37.87 -12.34 11.72
CA ALA A 577 -37.14 -11.22 11.11
C ALA A 577 -36.96 -11.47 9.61
N GLN A 578 -37.80 -10.84 8.78
CA GLN A 578 -37.51 -10.63 7.37
C GLN A 578 -36.34 -9.65 7.23
N TYR A 579 -35.12 -10.16 7.11
CA TYR A 579 -34.04 -9.41 6.48
C TYR A 579 -34.00 -9.73 4.99
N HIS A 580 -34.41 -8.75 4.18
CA HIS A 580 -34.19 -8.72 2.76
C HIS A 580 -32.68 -8.74 2.45
N LEU A 581 -32.16 -9.91 2.07
CA LEU A 581 -30.86 -10.01 1.42
C LEU A 581 -30.98 -9.50 -0.01
N ASN A 582 -30.58 -8.25 -0.24
CA ASN A 582 -30.38 -7.70 -1.57
C ASN A 582 -29.24 -8.45 -2.26
N ARG A 583 -29.63 -9.30 -3.20
CA ARG A 583 -28.77 -10.01 -4.15
C ARG A 583 -28.31 -9.02 -5.23
N ALA A 584 -27.16 -8.39 -5.01
CA ALA A 584 -26.43 -7.63 -6.03
C ALA A 584 -24.90 -7.74 -5.85
N ASP A 585 -24.41 -8.93 -5.50
CA ASP A 585 -22.99 -9.27 -5.63
C ASP A 585 -22.81 -10.06 -6.92
N GLY A 586 -22.43 -9.36 -7.99
CA GLY A 586 -22.17 -9.98 -9.29
C GLY A 586 -20.74 -10.47 -9.41
N TRP A 587 -20.54 -11.80 -9.38
CA TRP A 587 -19.66 -12.52 -10.30
C TRP A 587 -20.27 -13.90 -10.64
N ILE A 588 -20.82 -13.96 -11.85
CA ILE A 588 -21.05 -15.10 -12.77
C ILE A 588 -21.74 -16.35 -12.20
N GLY A 589 -23.04 -16.44 -12.48
CA GLY A 589 -23.72 -17.72 -12.73
C GLY A 589 -23.25 -18.31 -14.06
N GLY A 590 -22.52 -19.42 -13.98
CA GLY A 590 -22.44 -20.38 -15.08
C GLY A 590 -23.64 -21.31 -15.01
N ASN A 591 -24.42 -21.42 -16.08
CA ASN A 591 -25.56 -22.32 -16.18
C ASN A 591 -25.13 -23.78 -16.05
N VAL A 592 -25.19 -24.34 -14.84
CA VAL A 592 -25.33 -25.78 -14.65
C VAL A 592 -26.82 -26.08 -14.74
N HIS A 593 -27.24 -26.69 -15.85
CA HIS A 593 -28.58 -27.27 -15.95
C HIS A 593 -28.68 -28.46 -14.99
N ILE A 594 -29.13 -28.22 -13.76
CA ILE A 594 -29.53 -29.28 -12.84
C ILE A 594 -30.93 -29.73 -13.30
N ARG A 595 -30.99 -30.81 -14.09
CA ARG A 595 -32.25 -31.56 -14.26
C ARG A 595 -32.70 -32.04 -12.87
N LYS A 596 -33.91 -31.67 -12.46
CA LYS A 596 -34.58 -32.28 -11.30
C LYS A 596 -34.88 -33.74 -11.64
N ASN A 597 -34.00 -34.66 -11.26
CA ASN A 597 -34.34 -36.08 -11.24
C ASN A 597 -35.02 -36.39 -9.90
N SER A 598 -36.34 -36.42 -9.93
CA SER A 598 -37.17 -37.10 -8.94
C SER A 598 -37.03 -38.61 -9.13
N GLN A 599 -35.95 -39.20 -8.62
CA GLN A 599 -35.86 -40.65 -8.44
C GLN A 599 -35.26 -40.95 -7.08
N GLN A 600 -35.95 -41.80 -6.31
CA GLN A 600 -35.56 -42.26 -4.99
C GLN A 600 -34.13 -42.84 -4.98
N PRO A 601 -33.39 -42.71 -3.88
CA PRO A 601 -32.00 -43.15 -3.81
C PRO A 601 -31.90 -44.68 -3.98
N LYS A 602 -31.19 -45.12 -5.03
CA LYS A 602 -30.82 -46.52 -5.21
C LYS A 602 -29.80 -46.92 -4.15
N ILE A 603 -30.12 -48.00 -3.42
CA ILE A 603 -29.18 -48.69 -2.53
C ILE A 603 -28.00 -49.18 -3.38
N ILE A 604 -26.78 -48.74 -3.03
CA ILE A 604 -25.56 -49.08 -3.76
C ILE A 604 -25.14 -50.50 -3.34
N ALA A 605 -25.14 -51.43 -4.30
CA ALA A 605 -24.63 -52.79 -4.08
C ALA A 605 -23.10 -52.77 -3.84
N PRO A 606 -22.55 -53.73 -3.08
CA PRO A 606 -21.12 -53.78 -2.79
C PRO A 606 -20.27 -53.83 -4.07
N PRO A 607 -19.06 -53.24 -4.06
CA PRO A 607 -18.20 -53.13 -5.23
C PRO A 607 -17.81 -54.51 -5.76
N THR A 608 -17.83 -54.63 -7.09
CA THR A 608 -17.50 -55.89 -7.76
C THR A 608 -16.02 -56.24 -7.62
N GLN A 609 -15.69 -57.53 -7.67
CA GLN A 609 -14.31 -58.05 -7.58
C GLN A 609 -13.33 -57.31 -8.49
N LYS A 610 -13.75 -56.97 -9.73
CA LYS A 610 -12.95 -56.20 -10.70
C LYS A 610 -12.64 -54.77 -10.26
N GLN A 611 -13.54 -54.12 -9.54
CA GLN A 611 -13.32 -52.77 -9.00
C GLN A 611 -12.36 -52.80 -7.83
N ILE A 612 -12.43 -53.85 -7.00
CA ILE A 612 -11.49 -54.10 -5.91
C ILE A 612 -10.08 -54.38 -6.47
N GLU A 613 -9.96 -55.24 -7.49
CA GLU A 613 -8.69 -55.55 -8.16
C GLU A 613 -8.09 -54.36 -8.94
N SER A 614 -8.93 -53.44 -9.44
CA SER A 614 -8.46 -52.22 -10.09
C SER A 614 -7.97 -51.19 -9.08
N ALA A 615 -8.63 -51.09 -7.92
CA ALA A 615 -8.19 -50.24 -6.83
C ALA A 615 -6.90 -50.77 -6.19
N ASP A 616 -6.75 -52.09 -6.09
CA ASP A 616 -5.55 -52.73 -5.56
C ASP A 616 -4.35 -52.61 -6.53
N ARG A 617 -4.57 -52.64 -7.85
CA ARG A 617 -3.51 -52.33 -8.83
C ARG A 617 -3.05 -50.87 -8.79
N LEU A 618 -3.96 -49.94 -8.49
CA LEU A 618 -3.64 -48.51 -8.30
C LEU A 618 -2.91 -48.27 -6.97
N SER A 619 -3.24 -49.02 -5.91
CA SER A 619 -2.55 -48.95 -4.61
C SER A 619 -1.10 -49.45 -4.71
N GLN A 620 -0.85 -50.41 -5.61
CA GLN A 620 0.47 -50.98 -5.89
C GLN A 620 1.28 -50.19 -6.93
N GLY A 621 0.75 -49.08 -7.47
CA GLY A 621 1.51 -48.11 -8.27
C GLY A 621 1.66 -48.44 -9.76
N PHE A 622 0.83 -49.31 -10.33
CA PHE A 622 0.82 -49.57 -11.77
C PHE A 622 -0.09 -48.60 -12.53
N SER A 623 0.43 -47.95 -13.57
CA SER A 623 -0.32 -47.03 -14.45
C SER A 623 -1.08 -47.79 -15.53
N THR A 624 -2.38 -47.52 -15.69
CA THR A 624 -3.19 -48.01 -16.81
C THR A 624 -2.89 -47.21 -18.09
N GLY A 625 -1.78 -47.52 -18.74
CA GLY A 625 -1.47 -47.00 -20.07
C GLY A 625 -1.61 -48.09 -21.12
N ASN A 626 -2.79 -48.19 -21.75
CA ASN A 626 -2.98 -48.70 -23.12
C ASN A 626 -4.45 -48.61 -23.54
N ILE A 627 -4.86 -47.46 -24.06
CA ILE A 627 -5.93 -47.39 -25.08
C ILE A 627 -5.42 -46.47 -26.19
N SER A 628 -5.16 -47.08 -27.33
CA SER A 628 -4.70 -46.47 -28.58
C SER A 628 -5.86 -45.87 -29.36
N ILE A 629 -6.02 -44.53 -29.36
CA ILE A 629 -6.85 -43.83 -30.36
C ILE A 629 -6.15 -42.53 -30.80
N ALA A 630 -5.88 -42.48 -32.12
CA ALA A 630 -5.57 -41.32 -32.98
C ALA A 630 -4.26 -40.50 -32.74
N LYS A 631 -3.16 -40.98 -33.31
CA LYS A 631 -1.88 -40.25 -33.48
C LYS A 631 -1.84 -39.23 -34.63
N THR A 632 -2.94 -38.97 -35.33
CA THR A 632 -2.91 -38.17 -36.57
C THR A 632 -3.15 -36.66 -36.40
N SER A 633 -3.60 -36.17 -35.23
CA SER A 633 -3.92 -34.74 -35.03
C SER A 633 -2.78 -33.88 -34.46
N LEU A 634 -1.66 -34.50 -34.06
CA LEU A 634 -0.56 -33.82 -33.37
C LEU A 634 0.61 -33.42 -34.28
N GLN A 635 0.77 -34.07 -35.44
CA GLN A 635 1.80 -33.70 -36.42
C GLN A 635 1.41 -32.50 -37.31
N GLN A 636 0.11 -32.32 -37.61
CA GLN A 636 -0.36 -31.13 -38.36
C GLN A 636 -0.39 -29.84 -37.53
N ARG A 637 -0.32 -29.92 -36.19
CA ARG A 637 -0.24 -28.74 -35.31
C ARG A 637 1.19 -28.24 -35.05
N LYS A 638 2.22 -29.07 -35.28
CA LYS A 638 3.63 -28.68 -35.07
C LYS A 638 4.24 -27.88 -36.22
N SER A 639 3.71 -27.98 -37.45
CA SER A 639 4.24 -27.25 -38.61
C SER A 639 3.65 -25.84 -38.79
N ARG A 640 2.64 -25.42 -38.01
CA ARG A 640 2.06 -24.06 -38.06
C ARG A 640 2.57 -23.09 -37.00
N ILE A 641 3.46 -23.52 -36.10
CA ILE A 641 3.95 -22.70 -34.97
C ILE A 641 5.40 -22.19 -35.21
N LEU A 642 6.01 -22.49 -36.35
CA LEU A 642 7.44 -22.17 -36.59
C LEU A 642 7.70 -20.98 -37.54
N ASN A 643 6.68 -20.23 -37.99
CA ASN A 643 6.88 -19.04 -38.83
C ASN A 643 6.03 -17.85 -38.37
N HIS A 644 6.28 -17.36 -37.16
CA HIS A 644 5.98 -15.96 -36.84
C HIS A 644 7.01 -15.47 -35.82
N ASP A 645 7.88 -14.57 -36.28
CA ASP A 645 8.75 -13.77 -35.43
C ASP A 645 7.88 -12.96 -34.47
N LEU A 646 7.69 -13.49 -33.26
CA LEU A 646 7.10 -12.75 -32.14
C LEU A 646 8.24 -12.09 -31.38
N ILE A 647 8.31 -10.78 -31.55
CA ILE A 647 9.05 -9.85 -30.69
C ILE A 647 8.62 -10.14 -29.25
N TYR A 648 9.60 -10.49 -28.41
CA TYR A 648 9.42 -10.74 -26.98
C TYR A 648 9.02 -9.44 -26.29
N ASP A 649 7.83 -9.41 -25.69
CA ASP A 649 7.32 -8.28 -24.91
C ASP A 649 7.15 -8.71 -23.44
N GLU A 650 7.86 -8.04 -22.52
CA GLU A 650 8.07 -8.40 -21.10
C GLU A 650 6.84 -8.24 -20.18
N ILE A 651 5.62 -8.19 -20.72
CA ILE A 651 4.40 -7.86 -19.96
C ILE A 651 3.41 -9.02 -19.97
N ASN A 652 3.79 -10.17 -19.38
CA ASN A 652 2.86 -11.25 -19.08
C ASN A 652 2.69 -11.43 -17.55
N PRO A 653 1.53 -11.09 -16.95
CA PRO A 653 1.32 -11.14 -15.50
C PRO A 653 1.27 -12.56 -14.90
N PHE A 654 1.33 -13.63 -15.71
CA PHE A 654 1.45 -15.01 -15.21
C PHE A 654 2.90 -15.47 -14.95
N PHE A 655 3.91 -14.70 -15.37
CA PHE A 655 5.32 -15.03 -15.12
C PHE A 655 5.68 -15.00 -13.63
N HIS A 656 4.96 -14.20 -12.82
CA HIS A 656 5.27 -13.97 -11.41
C HIS A 656 5.01 -15.17 -10.49
N LEU A 657 4.16 -16.14 -10.84
CA LEU A 657 3.99 -17.34 -10.01
C LEU A 657 5.10 -18.37 -10.25
N THR A 658 5.48 -18.59 -11.51
CA THR A 658 6.56 -19.52 -11.88
C THR A 658 7.93 -18.99 -11.48
N ASP A 659 8.16 -17.67 -11.58
CA ASP A 659 9.39 -17.05 -11.10
C ASP A 659 9.47 -17.00 -9.59
N ARG A 660 8.39 -16.71 -8.86
CA ARG A 660 8.42 -16.77 -7.39
C ARG A 660 8.69 -18.18 -6.87
N VAL A 661 8.14 -19.20 -7.52
CA VAL A 661 8.42 -20.61 -7.19
C VAL A 661 9.85 -21.00 -7.57
N SER A 662 10.37 -20.53 -8.71
CA SER A 662 11.74 -20.80 -9.16
C SER A 662 12.78 -20.06 -8.32
N GLN A 663 12.50 -18.82 -7.94
CA GLN A 663 13.33 -17.98 -7.08
C GLN A 663 13.34 -18.49 -5.63
N ALA A 664 12.20 -18.98 -5.12
CA ALA A 664 12.15 -19.70 -3.84
C ALA A 664 12.94 -21.02 -3.88
N ARG A 665 12.93 -21.74 -5.01
CA ARG A 665 13.75 -22.95 -5.21
C ARG A 665 15.24 -22.62 -5.25
N GLU A 666 15.67 -21.55 -5.93
CA GLU A 666 17.08 -21.18 -5.97
C GLU A 666 17.60 -20.57 -4.67
N LEU A 667 16.77 -19.82 -3.94
CA LEU A 667 17.11 -19.38 -2.58
C LEU A 667 17.29 -20.58 -1.64
N SER A 668 16.48 -21.63 -1.81
CA SER A 668 16.61 -22.88 -1.05
C SER A 668 17.87 -23.66 -1.44
N LYS A 669 18.22 -23.75 -2.73
CA LYS A 669 19.47 -24.36 -3.19
C LYS A 669 20.71 -23.60 -2.73
N GLU A 670 20.69 -22.27 -2.77
CA GLU A 670 21.79 -21.42 -2.33
C GLU A 670 21.98 -21.49 -0.81
N ALA A 671 20.90 -21.51 -0.03
CA ALA A 671 20.94 -21.75 1.41
C ALA A 671 21.55 -23.12 1.74
N ARG A 672 21.20 -24.16 0.97
CA ARG A 672 21.75 -25.52 1.10
C ARG A 672 23.25 -25.54 0.76
N ARG A 673 23.66 -24.90 -0.33
CA ARG A 673 25.07 -24.81 -0.76
C ARG A 673 25.94 -24.04 0.26
N ARG A 674 25.39 -22.99 0.90
CA ARG A 674 26.05 -22.28 2.00
C ARG A 674 26.16 -23.11 3.27
N ALA A 675 25.14 -23.91 3.59
CA ALA A 675 25.19 -24.83 4.72
C ALA A 675 26.22 -25.95 4.48
N GLU A 676 26.26 -26.53 3.28
CA GLU A 676 27.23 -27.55 2.87
C GLU A 676 28.67 -27.01 2.85
N MET A 677 28.90 -25.77 2.38
CA MET A 677 30.21 -25.11 2.49
C MET A 677 30.64 -24.84 3.93
N LYS A 678 29.72 -24.50 4.83
CA LYS A 678 30.01 -24.32 6.26
C LYS A 678 30.34 -25.64 6.96
N LEU A 679 29.67 -26.73 6.56
CA LEU A 679 29.96 -28.09 7.04
C LEU A 679 31.28 -28.64 6.49
N SER A 680 31.62 -28.34 5.22
CA SER A 680 32.89 -28.74 4.59
C SER A 680 34.13 -28.07 5.21
N ARG A 681 33.99 -26.90 5.83
CA ARG A 681 35.10 -26.15 6.44
C ARG A 681 35.43 -26.55 7.88
N ARG A 682 34.65 -27.43 8.51
CA ARG A 682 34.91 -27.97 9.85
C ARG A 682 34.62 -29.48 9.88
N SER A 683 35.47 -30.27 9.21
CA SER A 683 35.53 -31.70 9.49
C SER A 683 36.32 -31.92 10.79
N VAL A 684 35.66 -31.85 11.95
CA VAL A 684 36.18 -32.49 13.16
C VAL A 684 35.57 -33.89 13.19
N ALA A 685 36.41 -34.89 12.98
CA ALA A 685 36.00 -36.29 13.02
C ALA A 685 35.45 -36.62 14.42
N GLY A 686 34.25 -37.19 14.48
CA GLY A 686 33.73 -37.85 15.69
C GLY A 686 32.48 -37.27 16.35
N ILE A 687 31.94 -36.12 15.91
CA ILE A 687 30.74 -35.54 16.55
C ILE A 687 29.48 -35.80 15.71
N PRO A 688 28.38 -36.32 16.30
CA PRO A 688 27.12 -36.57 15.58
C PRO A 688 26.52 -35.29 15.00
N LEU A 689 26.08 -35.35 13.73
CA LEU A 689 25.54 -34.24 12.92
C LEU A 689 24.43 -33.42 13.62
N ARG A 690 23.69 -34.06 14.54
CA ARG A 690 22.58 -33.44 15.29
C ARG A 690 23.08 -32.41 16.32
N VAL A 691 24.28 -32.61 16.86
CA VAL A 691 24.91 -31.72 17.86
C VAL A 691 25.53 -30.50 17.15
N GLN A 692 26.19 -30.72 16.01
CA GLN A 692 26.78 -29.64 15.20
C GLN A 692 25.75 -28.65 14.63
N MET A 693 24.50 -29.07 14.45
CA MET A 693 23.42 -28.21 13.92
C MET A 693 22.77 -27.32 14.98
N VAL A 694 22.87 -27.66 16.27
CA VAL A 694 22.30 -26.88 17.38
C VAL A 694 23.20 -25.69 17.73
N ASP A 695 24.52 -25.88 17.70
CA ASP A 695 25.51 -24.81 17.93
C ASP A 695 25.55 -23.72 16.84
N LEU A 696 24.90 -23.96 15.69
CA LEU A 696 24.87 -23.03 14.55
C LEU A 696 23.61 -22.15 14.49
N GLY A 697 22.71 -22.21 15.49
CA GLY A 697 21.59 -21.28 15.63
C GLY A 697 20.52 -21.35 14.52
N LEU A 698 20.33 -22.52 13.90
CA LEU A 698 19.30 -22.71 12.87
C LEU A 698 17.95 -23.11 13.50
N GLU A 699 16.92 -22.29 13.30
CA GLU A 699 15.57 -22.51 13.82
C GLU A 699 14.93 -23.84 13.37
N GLN A 700 14.05 -24.39 14.23
CA GLN A 700 13.28 -25.64 14.06
C GLN A 700 12.52 -25.77 12.71
N SER A 701 12.30 -24.65 12.00
CA SER A 701 11.69 -24.57 10.68
C SER A 701 12.49 -25.32 9.61
N CYS A 702 13.82 -25.25 9.67
CA CYS A 702 14.72 -25.97 8.74
C CYS A 702 14.78 -27.48 9.04
N LEU A 703 14.62 -27.87 10.31
CA LEU A 703 14.61 -29.27 10.75
C LEU A 703 13.40 -30.06 10.23
N ARG A 704 12.23 -29.42 10.06
CA ARG A 704 11.01 -30.07 9.52
C ARG A 704 11.07 -30.34 8.01
N LEU A 705 11.82 -29.54 7.26
CA LEU A 705 12.04 -29.75 5.82
C LEU A 705 13.12 -30.81 5.57
N ALA A 706 14.19 -30.82 6.37
CA ALA A 706 15.27 -31.81 6.25
C ALA A 706 14.87 -33.24 6.65
N THR A 707 13.88 -33.40 7.54
CA THR A 707 13.38 -34.71 7.99
C THR A 707 12.34 -35.32 7.06
N LYS A 708 11.57 -34.52 6.33
CA LYS A 708 10.60 -35.01 5.33
C LYS A 708 11.27 -35.57 4.06
N ASP A 709 12.43 -35.06 3.67
CA ASP A 709 13.13 -35.51 2.45
C ASP A 709 13.95 -36.79 2.63
N LYS A 710 14.24 -37.23 3.87
CA LYS A 710 14.90 -38.51 4.15
C LYS A 710 14.02 -39.73 3.85
N PHE A 711 12.70 -39.57 3.74
CA PHE A 711 11.80 -40.66 3.34
C PHE A 711 11.70 -40.81 1.81
N TYR A 712 12.00 -39.78 1.03
CA TYR A 712 11.88 -39.81 -0.44
C TYR A 712 13.18 -40.17 -1.18
N THR A 713 14.34 -40.10 -0.51
CA THR A 713 15.65 -40.33 -1.16
C THR A 713 16.23 -41.76 -0.99
N LYS A 714 15.54 -42.67 -0.28
CA LYS A 714 16.07 -44.03 -0.04
C LYS A 714 15.61 -45.13 -1.01
N LYS A 715 14.91 -44.82 -2.11
CA LYS A 715 14.39 -45.87 -3.04
C LYS A 715 14.77 -45.69 -4.52
N LYS A 716 15.89 -44.99 -4.82
CA LYS A 716 16.35 -44.79 -6.22
C LYS A 716 17.82 -45.11 -6.50
N TYR A 717 18.47 -45.90 -5.65
CA TYR A 717 19.72 -46.57 -5.98
C TYR A 717 19.70 -48.00 -5.45
N GLN A 718 19.13 -48.91 -6.25
CA GLN A 718 19.40 -50.35 -6.25
C GLN A 718 18.62 -50.98 -7.41
N THR A 719 19.19 -50.91 -8.61
CA THR A 719 19.00 -51.94 -9.63
C THR A 719 20.29 -52.74 -9.67
N ARG A 720 20.27 -53.87 -8.98
CA ARG A 720 20.94 -55.09 -9.41
C ARG A 720 19.96 -56.22 -9.14
#